data_AF-A0AAU1AMH0-F1
#
_entry.id   AF-A0AAU1AMH0-F1
#
_cell.length_a   1.000
_cell.length_b   1.000
_cell.length_c   1.000
_cell.angle_alpha   90.00
_cell.angle_beta   90.00
_cell.angle_gamma   90.00
#
_symmetry.space_group_name_H-M   'P 1'
#
loop_
_entity.id
_entity.type
_entity.pdbx_description
1 polymer ?
#
loop_
_entity_poly.entity_id
_entity_poly.type
_entity_poly.pdbx_seq_one_letter_code
_entity_poly.pdbx_strand_id
1 'polypeptide(L)'
;MAGQHEGYALGVDLGTSNTVAVLRWPDGRTRPLLMDGQPVSPSAVYADPDGALHVGMDARRLAQADPARFEANPKRRVDEPTVQLGDRAYPPAELLAAVLTAVGRAAVDAVGFLPPAVLTCPAAWDDTRRQVLADALLRAGWPQAAEHTLAGPTPPGTRLLREPVAAARYYTQVLHRPVPVGGAIAVFDFGGGTLDVAVLRNEGADPWGDSGFRVVADGGLPDLGGLDLDAALVQRVGELLGERHARRWARLVRPSDPAQRRDQVRLWDEVRGAKETLSRSAVAPVAVPGVAEAVRLTREDVERVAAPLLRRAVQRAREVIAAAGLRPDQLAGLFLVGGSSRIPLVARMLHAELGVAPTVLDQPELPVAEGALTDLPLRRALPAYAGPQAAPPALPVPPPAGPPEPAVAGPAAPSAPALAGPAASAAASTAPTVPSQPGPAADRPGGPGWPPALAPTLPEPPGVAGTLVGAAGAPPTPTPPGGTTWRRARWVVLGAVLALAGVATAATLYLLRDRYPDLEFGTLRELSRLPAGAERPSGMWTAVLGDRAYLGYPLPDDRLEVVAVDTGTGDELWRRQTGVTADDWAGLVAVPGAVAVLADAPGDSTPRELAVLDARSGTQRWHRAVRGDDDVYFSDDTAVLVDRAAGRLVGLKLSDGTDKWSKPNPRDQYGGARTVVRPVGTDEAAGGPAYLDGGARDPWTGKGRRLVQIGADRSARLLDMSSGSVLREWGNVADLDDLVVAHEDRLYVAPTDGGYQVLAYDLGSDAAPVVLYRAENAAYRPKALVACGERRACLVQVRNSEAERTEVVAATEGKSAISWSAPGATGLVPVGEQVLTKREYPKATVTLFDAAGKAVLADRPGVAARLDAGNLLVFAQPTSTVADDRSVAGVWAESGTVDELGQLVDVRSASCSWNTRVIACGADKDFVLYRFTDD
;
A
#
# COMPACT_ATOMS: atom_id res chain seq x y z
N MET A 1 5.67 -27.53 10.40
CA MET A 1 6.38 -27.36 9.11
C MET A 1 6.52 -25.87 8.74
N ALA A 2 6.79 -24.99 9.71
CA ALA A 2 6.75 -23.52 9.53
C ALA A 2 8.01 -22.91 8.86
N GLY A 3 9.02 -23.72 8.54
CA GLY A 3 10.22 -23.30 7.79
C GLY A 3 10.22 -23.72 6.32
N GLN A 4 9.11 -24.24 5.78
CA GLN A 4 9.07 -24.77 4.41
C GLN A 4 8.77 -23.73 3.32
N HIS A 5 8.30 -22.53 3.66
CA HIS A 5 7.94 -21.48 2.68
C HIS A 5 8.86 -20.25 2.72
N GLU A 6 9.71 -20.11 3.75
CA GLU A 6 10.66 -18.99 3.84
C GLU A 6 11.69 -19.06 2.71
N GLY A 7 11.88 -17.95 2.00
CA GLY A 7 12.86 -17.80 0.92
C GLY A 7 12.34 -18.10 -0.49
N TYR A 8 11.12 -18.65 -0.62
CA TYR A 8 10.44 -18.69 -1.92
C TYR A 8 9.97 -17.30 -2.35
N ALA A 9 10.11 -16.98 -3.63
CA ALA A 9 9.59 -15.76 -4.22
C ALA A 9 9.33 -15.95 -5.72
N LEU A 10 8.39 -15.18 -6.27
CA LEU A 10 8.00 -15.24 -7.68
C LEU A 10 8.15 -13.87 -8.34
N GLY A 11 9.02 -13.74 -9.34
CA GLY A 11 9.10 -12.55 -10.18
C GLY A 11 8.31 -12.79 -11.46
N VAL A 12 7.37 -11.91 -11.78
CA VAL A 12 6.51 -12.03 -12.96
C VAL A 12 6.69 -10.80 -13.84
N ASP A 13 7.23 -11.01 -15.03
CA ASP A 13 7.17 -10.05 -16.11
C ASP A 13 5.93 -10.34 -16.96
N LEU A 14 4.90 -9.53 -16.78
CA LEU A 14 3.70 -9.56 -17.61
C LEU A 14 3.91 -8.64 -18.80
N GLY A 15 4.64 -9.10 -19.81
CA GLY A 15 4.92 -8.30 -21.00
C GLY A 15 3.69 -8.12 -21.91
N THR A 16 3.82 -7.26 -22.93
CA THR A 16 2.74 -7.06 -23.91
C THR A 16 2.45 -8.30 -24.74
N SER A 17 3.51 -9.01 -25.17
CA SER A 17 3.39 -10.15 -26.08
C SER A 17 3.71 -11.48 -25.39
N ASN A 18 4.58 -11.46 -24.39
CA ASN A 18 4.97 -12.65 -23.65
C ASN A 18 5.00 -12.36 -22.16
N THR A 19 4.62 -13.38 -21.38
CA THR A 19 4.70 -13.43 -19.92
C THR A 19 5.83 -14.38 -19.53
N VAL A 20 6.68 -13.92 -18.60
CA VAL A 20 7.76 -14.70 -18.01
C VAL A 20 7.58 -14.70 -16.51
N ALA A 21 7.72 -15.86 -15.88
CA ALA A 21 7.69 -15.97 -14.43
C ALA A 21 8.92 -16.75 -13.96
N VAL A 22 9.62 -16.22 -12.96
CA VAL A 22 10.81 -16.84 -12.37
C VAL A 22 10.57 -17.09 -10.90
N LEU A 23 10.76 -18.34 -10.50
CA LEU A 23 10.65 -18.78 -9.12
C LEU A 23 12.03 -18.81 -8.48
N ARG A 24 12.15 -18.27 -7.27
CA ARG A 24 13.31 -18.44 -6.39
C ARG A 24 12.99 -19.46 -5.31
N TRP A 25 13.95 -20.32 -4.99
CA TRP A 25 13.92 -21.26 -3.87
C TRP A 25 14.64 -20.69 -2.63
N PRO A 26 14.42 -21.27 -1.44
CA PRO A 26 15.07 -20.82 -0.20
C PRO A 26 16.60 -20.82 -0.23
N ASP A 27 17.21 -21.65 -1.08
CA ASP A 27 18.65 -21.72 -1.28
C ASP A 27 19.19 -20.64 -2.25
N GLY A 28 18.32 -19.76 -2.73
CA GLY A 28 18.63 -18.67 -3.65
C GLY A 28 18.74 -19.08 -5.12
N ARG A 29 18.54 -20.36 -5.46
CA ARG A 29 18.44 -20.74 -6.87
C ARG A 29 17.19 -20.13 -7.49
N THR A 30 17.31 -19.60 -8.69
CA THR A 30 16.21 -19.11 -9.51
C THR A 30 15.99 -20.03 -10.70
N ARG A 31 14.73 -20.26 -11.10
CA ARG A 31 14.39 -20.99 -12.33
C ARG A 31 13.12 -20.40 -12.95
N PRO A 32 13.07 -20.22 -14.29
CA PRO A 32 11.83 -19.90 -14.98
C PRO A 32 10.77 -20.99 -14.76
N LEU A 33 9.54 -20.57 -14.49
CA LEU A 33 8.37 -21.45 -14.49
C LEU A 33 7.99 -21.81 -15.92
N LEU A 34 7.54 -23.04 -16.11
CA LEU A 34 7.07 -23.52 -17.40
C LEU A 34 5.56 -23.36 -17.48
N MET A 35 5.10 -22.47 -18.35
CA MET A 35 3.70 -22.31 -18.73
C MET A 35 3.52 -22.92 -20.11
N ASP A 36 2.58 -23.84 -20.27
CA ASP A 36 2.42 -24.67 -21.48
C ASP A 36 3.72 -25.40 -21.88
N GLY A 37 4.54 -25.75 -20.88
CA GLY A 37 5.84 -26.39 -21.07
C GLY A 37 6.96 -25.47 -21.56
N GLN A 38 6.76 -24.15 -21.60
CA GLN A 38 7.73 -23.16 -22.08
C GLN A 38 8.07 -22.11 -21.00
N PRO A 39 9.32 -21.63 -20.90
CA PRO A 39 9.72 -20.60 -19.93
C PRO A 39 9.23 -19.19 -20.28
N VAL A 40 8.80 -19.00 -21.53
CA VAL A 40 8.25 -17.75 -22.07
C VAL A 40 6.92 -18.14 -22.72
N SER A 41 5.82 -17.68 -22.15
CA SER A 41 4.48 -17.98 -22.66
C SER A 41 3.86 -16.75 -23.32
N PRO A 42 3.14 -16.87 -24.44
CA PRO A 42 2.41 -15.74 -24.99
C PRO A 42 1.43 -15.15 -23.97
N SER A 43 1.34 -13.83 -23.87
CA SER A 43 0.34 -13.16 -23.02
C SER A 43 -1.07 -13.18 -23.62
N ALA A 44 -1.28 -13.97 -24.68
CA ALA A 44 -2.46 -13.97 -25.51
C ALA A 44 -3.64 -14.71 -24.86
N VAL A 45 -4.85 -14.31 -25.25
CA VAL A 45 -6.12 -14.83 -24.73
C VAL A 45 -7.08 -15.21 -25.87
N TYR A 46 -7.82 -16.29 -25.69
CA TYR A 46 -8.85 -16.77 -26.62
C TYR A 46 -10.13 -17.09 -25.84
N ALA A 47 -11.28 -16.56 -26.28
CA ALA A 47 -12.57 -16.89 -25.69
C ALA A 47 -13.25 -18.03 -26.47
N ASP A 48 -13.56 -19.13 -25.82
CA ASP A 48 -14.35 -20.20 -26.46
C ASP A 48 -15.83 -19.78 -26.67
N PRO A 49 -16.66 -20.59 -27.35
CA PRO A 49 -18.07 -20.28 -27.55
C PRO A 49 -18.88 -20.11 -26.25
N ASP A 50 -18.50 -20.80 -25.19
CA ASP A 50 -19.14 -20.72 -23.86
C ASP A 50 -18.62 -19.51 -23.06
N GLY A 51 -17.56 -18.87 -23.55
CA GLY A 51 -16.86 -17.71 -23.02
C GLY A 51 -15.84 -18.03 -21.94
N ALA A 52 -15.36 -19.27 -21.86
CA ALA A 52 -14.17 -19.58 -21.09
C ALA A 52 -12.93 -19.01 -21.80
N LEU A 53 -12.03 -18.41 -21.01
CA LEU A 53 -10.79 -17.85 -21.51
C LEU A 53 -9.66 -18.89 -21.46
N HIS A 54 -9.08 -19.16 -22.62
CA HIS A 54 -7.84 -19.90 -22.80
C HIS A 54 -6.70 -18.89 -22.96
N VAL A 55 -5.48 -19.25 -22.52
CA VAL A 55 -4.33 -18.34 -22.54
C VAL A 55 -3.10 -19.01 -23.15
N GLY A 56 -2.03 -18.24 -23.38
CA GLY A 56 -0.75 -18.82 -23.74
C GLY A 56 -0.72 -19.48 -25.13
N MET A 57 -0.07 -20.63 -25.20
CA MET A 57 0.05 -21.40 -26.44
C MET A 57 -1.29 -22.01 -26.86
N ASP A 58 -2.14 -22.38 -25.90
CA ASP A 58 -3.47 -22.89 -26.19
C ASP A 58 -4.34 -21.82 -26.86
N ALA A 59 -4.30 -20.58 -26.37
CA ALA A 59 -4.99 -19.46 -27.03
C ALA A 59 -4.54 -19.28 -28.48
N ARG A 60 -3.21 -19.29 -28.74
CA ARG A 60 -2.68 -19.18 -30.11
C ARG A 60 -3.08 -20.35 -30.99
N ARG A 61 -3.16 -21.56 -30.44
CA ARG A 61 -3.57 -22.76 -31.19
C ARG A 61 -5.05 -22.69 -31.57
N LEU A 62 -5.92 -22.29 -30.65
CA LEU A 62 -7.35 -22.14 -30.88
C LEU A 62 -7.64 -21.01 -31.89
N ALA A 63 -6.87 -19.92 -31.83
CA ALA A 63 -6.95 -18.81 -32.78
C ALA A 63 -6.73 -19.23 -34.24
N GLN A 64 -6.01 -20.34 -34.50
CA GLN A 64 -5.85 -20.85 -35.87
C GLN A 64 -7.17 -21.33 -36.48
N ALA A 65 -8.14 -21.73 -35.66
CA ALA A 65 -9.47 -22.15 -36.10
C ALA A 65 -10.42 -20.94 -36.24
N ASP A 66 -10.47 -20.08 -35.22
CA ASP A 66 -11.31 -18.88 -35.19
C ASP A 66 -10.57 -17.64 -34.66
N PRO A 67 -9.91 -16.87 -35.55
CA PRO A 67 -9.20 -15.66 -35.16
C PRO A 67 -10.08 -14.55 -34.54
N ALA A 68 -11.40 -14.57 -34.74
CA ALA A 68 -12.28 -13.50 -34.27
C ALA A 68 -12.45 -13.48 -32.74
N ARG A 69 -12.09 -14.57 -32.07
CA ARG A 69 -12.20 -14.78 -30.62
C ARG A 69 -10.88 -14.61 -29.87
N PHE A 70 -9.87 -14.06 -30.53
CA PHE A 70 -8.50 -14.02 -30.04
C PHE A 70 -7.99 -12.58 -29.86
N GLU A 71 -7.38 -12.29 -28.72
CA GLU A 71 -6.59 -11.09 -28.50
C GLU A 71 -5.15 -11.49 -28.17
N ALA A 72 -4.21 -11.03 -28.99
CA ALA A 72 -2.81 -11.41 -28.89
C ALA A 72 -2.05 -10.65 -27.81
N ASN A 73 -2.47 -9.42 -27.50
CA ASN A 73 -1.74 -8.49 -26.64
C ASN A 73 -2.70 -7.74 -25.69
N PRO A 74 -3.36 -8.43 -24.75
CA PRO A 74 -4.37 -7.81 -23.88
C PRO A 74 -3.83 -6.62 -23.06
N LYS A 75 -2.53 -6.58 -22.74
CA LYS A 75 -1.90 -5.45 -22.04
C LYS A 75 -1.94 -4.13 -22.82
N ARG A 76 -2.02 -4.16 -24.17
CA ARG A 76 -2.21 -2.94 -24.99
C ARG A 76 -3.64 -2.42 -24.93
N ARG A 77 -4.60 -3.26 -24.54
CA ARG A 77 -6.02 -2.92 -24.47
C ARG A 77 -6.40 -2.36 -23.09
N VAL A 78 -5.42 -2.12 -22.21
CA VAL A 78 -5.64 -1.73 -20.80
C VAL A 78 -6.46 -0.44 -20.65
N ASP A 79 -6.38 0.46 -21.64
CA ASP A 79 -7.11 1.73 -21.67
C ASP A 79 -8.53 1.62 -22.22
N GLU A 80 -8.89 0.45 -22.75
CA GLU A 80 -10.20 0.23 -23.36
C GLU A 80 -11.22 -0.24 -22.32
N PRO A 81 -12.48 0.18 -22.41
CA PRO A 81 -13.51 -0.30 -21.49
C PRO A 81 -13.75 -1.80 -21.64
N THR A 82 -13.76 -2.30 -22.89
CA THR A 82 -13.92 -3.72 -23.21
C THR A 82 -13.20 -4.08 -24.51
N VAL A 83 -12.84 -5.36 -24.62
CA VAL A 83 -12.27 -5.98 -25.81
C VAL A 83 -13.28 -7.00 -26.36
N GLN A 84 -13.65 -6.85 -27.62
CA GLN A 84 -14.57 -7.77 -28.28
C GLN A 84 -13.84 -9.05 -28.73
N LEU A 85 -14.27 -10.21 -28.19
CA LEU A 85 -13.81 -11.54 -28.59
C LEU A 85 -15.01 -12.37 -29.09
N GLY A 86 -15.11 -12.52 -30.40
CA GLY A 86 -16.29 -13.09 -31.06
C GLY A 86 -17.54 -12.27 -30.77
N ASP A 87 -18.53 -12.88 -30.12
CA ASP A 87 -19.83 -12.27 -29.85
C ASP A 87 -19.91 -11.66 -28.44
N ARG A 88 -18.82 -11.69 -27.66
CA ARG A 88 -18.77 -11.22 -26.27
C ARG A 88 -17.71 -10.13 -26.07
N ALA A 89 -18.00 -9.20 -25.16
CA ALA A 89 -17.08 -8.15 -24.74
C ALA A 89 -16.52 -8.48 -23.35
N TYR A 90 -15.21 -8.32 -23.18
CA TYR A 90 -14.50 -8.61 -21.93
C TYR A 90 -13.73 -7.38 -21.45
N PRO A 91 -13.80 -7.01 -20.16
CA PRO A 91 -12.91 -5.98 -19.61
C PRO A 91 -11.44 -6.41 -19.71
N PRO A 92 -10.48 -5.50 -19.96
CA PRO A 92 -9.06 -5.84 -20.02
C PRO A 92 -8.54 -6.52 -18.75
N ALA A 93 -9.04 -6.10 -17.57
CA ALA A 93 -8.71 -6.73 -16.30
C ALA A 93 -9.04 -8.24 -16.28
N GLU A 94 -10.12 -8.66 -16.92
CA GLU A 94 -10.51 -10.08 -17.00
C GLU A 94 -9.58 -10.88 -17.91
N LEU A 95 -9.17 -10.29 -19.04
CA LEU A 95 -8.20 -10.91 -19.95
C LEU A 95 -6.83 -11.08 -19.27
N LEU A 96 -6.36 -10.05 -18.58
CA LEU A 96 -5.10 -10.09 -17.82
C LEU A 96 -5.20 -11.07 -16.63
N ALA A 97 -6.36 -11.15 -15.96
CA ALA A 97 -6.59 -12.11 -14.88
C ALA A 97 -6.48 -13.57 -15.37
N ALA A 98 -6.95 -13.88 -16.57
CA ALA A 98 -6.81 -15.21 -17.15
C ALA A 98 -5.33 -15.60 -17.32
N VAL A 99 -4.49 -14.67 -17.78
CA VAL A 99 -3.03 -14.88 -17.91
C VAL A 99 -2.39 -15.08 -16.54
N LEU A 100 -2.70 -14.22 -15.57
CA LEU A 100 -2.18 -14.30 -14.20
C LEU A 100 -2.64 -15.57 -13.47
N THR A 101 -3.84 -16.08 -13.79
CA THR A 101 -4.33 -17.37 -13.27
C THR A 101 -3.46 -18.52 -13.76
N ALA A 102 -3.03 -18.51 -15.02
CA ALA A 102 -2.11 -19.52 -15.54
C ALA A 102 -0.72 -19.44 -14.90
N VAL A 103 -0.20 -18.24 -14.67
CA VAL A 103 1.06 -18.04 -13.92
C VAL A 103 0.94 -18.59 -12.51
N GLY A 104 -0.15 -18.26 -11.81
CA GLY A 104 -0.41 -18.70 -10.44
C GLY A 104 -0.51 -20.23 -10.35
N ARG A 105 -1.22 -20.87 -11.29
CA ARG A 105 -1.30 -22.33 -11.40
C ARG A 105 0.08 -22.94 -11.61
N ALA A 106 0.89 -22.42 -12.54
CA ALA A 106 2.24 -22.92 -12.77
C ALA A 106 3.14 -22.82 -11.52
N ALA A 107 2.98 -21.76 -10.73
CA ALA A 107 3.70 -21.61 -9.46
C ALA A 107 3.22 -22.64 -8.42
N VAL A 108 1.90 -22.80 -8.26
CA VAL A 108 1.31 -23.79 -7.35
C VAL A 108 1.69 -25.21 -7.74
N ASP A 109 1.70 -25.55 -9.03
CA ASP A 109 2.14 -26.86 -9.51
C ASP A 109 3.63 -27.12 -9.21
N ALA A 110 4.45 -26.08 -9.23
CA ALA A 110 5.89 -26.19 -8.98
C ALA A 110 6.25 -26.35 -7.50
N VAL A 111 5.54 -25.68 -6.58
CA VAL A 111 5.91 -25.64 -5.15
C VAL A 111 4.78 -25.95 -4.15
N GLY A 112 3.56 -26.16 -4.62
CA GLY A 112 2.38 -26.51 -3.81
C GLY A 112 1.62 -25.33 -3.22
N PHE A 113 2.04 -24.09 -3.49
CA PHE A 113 1.42 -22.85 -3.02
C PHE A 113 1.78 -21.68 -3.95
N LEU A 114 1.09 -20.55 -3.83
CA LEU A 114 1.46 -19.32 -4.53
C LEU A 114 2.49 -18.54 -3.69
N PRO A 115 3.76 -18.39 -4.13
CA PRO A 115 4.77 -17.66 -3.37
C PRO A 115 4.48 -16.14 -3.32
N PRO A 116 5.10 -15.41 -2.37
CA PRO A 116 5.16 -13.96 -2.43
C PRO A 116 5.71 -13.52 -3.80
N ALA A 117 5.05 -12.56 -4.43
CA ALA A 117 5.30 -12.27 -5.83
C ALA A 117 5.52 -10.79 -6.12
N VAL A 118 6.27 -10.52 -7.18
CA VAL A 118 6.50 -9.18 -7.72
C VAL A 118 6.11 -9.21 -9.18
N LEU A 119 5.05 -8.48 -9.52
CA LEU A 119 4.55 -8.30 -10.88
C LEU A 119 5.10 -7.00 -11.46
N THR A 120 5.64 -7.01 -12.67
CA THR A 120 6.19 -5.80 -13.28
C THR A 120 5.20 -5.06 -14.17
N CYS A 121 5.36 -3.73 -14.22
CA CYS A 121 4.59 -2.85 -15.11
C CYS A 121 5.48 -1.76 -15.74
N PRO A 122 5.09 -1.17 -16.89
CA PRO A 122 5.87 -0.14 -17.54
C PRO A 122 6.00 1.10 -16.65
N ALA A 123 7.14 1.79 -16.71
CA ALA A 123 7.38 2.96 -15.86
C ALA A 123 6.43 4.14 -16.14
N ALA A 124 6.02 4.32 -17.40
CA ALA A 124 5.15 5.40 -17.84
C ALA A 124 3.66 5.14 -17.59
N TRP A 125 3.30 4.00 -16.99
CA TRP A 125 1.90 3.77 -16.60
C TRP A 125 1.52 4.73 -15.48
N ASP A 126 0.25 5.15 -15.48
CA ASP A 126 -0.38 5.94 -14.42
C ASP A 126 -1.10 5.01 -13.43
N ASP A 127 -1.72 5.59 -12.39
CA ASP A 127 -2.46 4.85 -11.38
C ASP A 127 -3.67 4.12 -11.97
N THR A 128 -4.31 4.68 -13.01
CA THR A 128 -5.44 4.03 -13.69
C THR A 128 -5.03 2.70 -14.32
N ARG A 129 -3.96 2.67 -15.11
CA ARG A 129 -3.47 1.44 -15.72
C ARG A 129 -2.93 0.44 -14.69
N ARG A 130 -2.30 0.92 -13.62
CA ARG A 130 -1.87 0.07 -12.49
C ARG A 130 -3.06 -0.53 -11.74
N GLN A 131 -4.15 0.22 -11.58
CA GLN A 131 -5.38 -0.28 -10.98
C GLN A 131 -5.99 -1.41 -11.80
N VAL A 132 -5.97 -1.34 -13.14
CA VAL A 132 -6.42 -2.46 -14.00
C VAL A 132 -5.62 -3.73 -13.73
N LEU A 133 -4.32 -3.64 -13.45
CA LEU A 133 -3.49 -4.78 -13.05
C LEU A 133 -3.81 -5.27 -11.63
N ALA A 134 -4.06 -4.36 -10.70
CA ALA A 134 -4.50 -4.73 -9.34
C ALA A 134 -5.83 -5.49 -9.39
N ASP A 135 -6.79 -5.02 -10.18
CA ASP A 135 -8.07 -5.70 -10.42
C ASP A 135 -7.87 -7.07 -11.08
N ALA A 136 -6.95 -7.16 -12.04
CA ALA A 136 -6.62 -8.43 -12.69
C ALA A 136 -6.02 -9.45 -11.70
N LEU A 137 -5.14 -9.01 -10.80
CA LEU A 137 -4.57 -9.84 -9.74
C LEU A 137 -5.65 -10.34 -8.77
N LEU A 138 -6.54 -9.45 -8.31
CA LEU A 138 -7.65 -9.82 -7.45
C LEU A 138 -8.57 -10.86 -8.13
N ARG A 139 -8.91 -10.65 -9.40
CA ARG A 139 -9.71 -11.59 -10.20
C ARG A 139 -9.01 -12.93 -10.42
N ALA A 140 -7.69 -12.94 -10.54
CA ALA A 140 -6.88 -14.15 -10.68
C ALA A 140 -6.71 -14.92 -9.34
N GLY A 141 -7.23 -14.40 -8.23
CA GLY A 141 -7.09 -15.00 -6.90
C GLY A 141 -5.73 -14.76 -6.26
N TRP A 142 -4.99 -13.76 -6.71
CA TRP A 142 -3.74 -13.34 -6.09
C TRP A 142 -4.03 -12.43 -4.90
N PRO A 143 -3.18 -12.42 -3.85
CA PRO A 143 -3.29 -11.44 -2.79
C PRO A 143 -3.21 -10.02 -3.33
N GLN A 144 -3.92 -9.08 -2.68
CA GLN A 144 -3.99 -7.68 -3.10
C GLN A 144 -2.60 -7.11 -3.38
N ALA A 145 -2.49 -6.40 -4.51
CA ALA A 145 -1.26 -5.74 -4.89
C ALA A 145 -1.04 -4.51 -4.00
N ALA A 146 0.11 -4.44 -3.33
CA ALA A 146 0.58 -3.20 -2.75
C ALA A 146 1.60 -2.56 -3.73
N GLU A 147 1.48 -1.26 -3.97
CA GLU A 147 2.53 -0.53 -4.67
C GLU A 147 3.84 -0.56 -3.87
N HIS A 148 4.96 -0.47 -4.59
CA HIS A 148 6.27 -0.32 -3.99
C HIS A 148 6.40 1.05 -3.30
N THR A 149 5.98 1.15 -2.04
CA THR A 149 6.46 2.19 -1.15
C THR A 149 7.87 1.82 -0.69
N LEU A 150 8.81 2.76 -0.77
CA LEU A 150 10.17 2.64 -0.26
C LEU A 150 10.20 2.53 1.28
N ALA A 151 9.04 2.60 1.95
CA ALA A 151 8.91 2.56 3.40
C ALA A 151 7.68 1.72 3.88
N GLY A 152 7.93 0.46 4.25
CA GLY A 152 6.97 -0.40 4.95
C GLY A 152 7.47 -1.85 5.07
N PRO A 153 6.93 -2.68 5.99
CA PRO A 153 7.16 -4.12 5.91
C PRO A 153 6.61 -4.65 4.58
N THR A 154 7.26 -5.66 4.04
CA THR A 154 6.76 -6.43 2.90
C THR A 154 5.34 -6.94 3.25
N PRO A 155 4.27 -6.43 2.60
CA PRO A 155 2.94 -6.97 2.84
C PRO A 155 2.94 -8.45 2.47
N PRO A 156 2.20 -9.32 3.17
CA PRO A 156 1.96 -10.67 2.67
C PRO A 156 1.12 -10.58 1.38
N GLY A 157 1.77 -10.51 0.21
CA GLY A 157 1.06 -10.42 -1.06
C GLY A 157 1.90 -10.17 -2.29
N THR A 158 1.24 -9.63 -3.33
CA THR A 158 1.85 -9.30 -4.62
C THR A 158 2.34 -7.85 -4.60
N ARG A 159 3.51 -7.56 -5.16
CA ARG A 159 4.02 -6.18 -5.31
C ARG A 159 4.02 -5.78 -6.77
N LEU A 160 3.76 -4.51 -7.06
CA LEU A 160 4.02 -3.95 -8.38
C LEU A 160 5.41 -3.31 -8.42
N LEU A 161 6.21 -3.63 -9.43
CA LEU A 161 7.53 -3.05 -9.65
C LEU A 161 7.66 -2.51 -11.07
N ARG A 162 8.18 -1.29 -11.21
CA ARG A 162 8.46 -0.73 -12.54
C ARG A 162 9.51 -1.56 -13.26
N GLU A 163 9.20 -1.99 -14.49
CA GLU A 163 10.06 -2.78 -15.38
C GLU A 163 11.52 -2.25 -15.45
N PRO A 164 11.78 -0.94 -15.67
CA PRO A 164 13.15 -0.45 -15.72
C PRO A 164 13.88 -0.49 -14.36
N VAL A 165 13.14 -0.43 -13.24
CA VAL A 165 13.74 -0.61 -11.90
C VAL A 165 14.16 -2.07 -11.71
N ALA A 166 13.31 -3.00 -12.12
CA ALA A 166 13.64 -4.43 -12.11
C ALA A 166 14.89 -4.70 -12.98
N ALA A 167 14.94 -4.17 -14.20
CA ALA A 167 16.08 -4.26 -15.09
C ALA A 167 17.38 -3.68 -14.49
N ALA A 168 17.29 -2.53 -13.81
CA ALA A 168 18.42 -1.91 -13.11
C ALA A 168 18.97 -2.77 -11.97
N ARG A 169 18.07 -3.36 -11.17
CA ARG A 169 18.45 -4.28 -10.10
C ARG A 169 19.06 -5.56 -10.64
N TYR A 170 18.54 -6.11 -11.74
CA TYR A 170 19.16 -7.23 -12.43
C TYR A 170 20.61 -6.92 -12.85
N TYR A 171 20.82 -5.78 -13.50
CA TYR A 171 22.14 -5.34 -13.96
C TYR A 171 23.15 -5.24 -12.81
N THR A 172 22.75 -4.68 -11.68
CA THR A 172 23.65 -4.47 -10.54
C THR A 172 23.84 -5.70 -9.66
N GLN A 173 22.76 -6.43 -9.37
CA GLN A 173 22.76 -7.48 -8.35
C GLN A 173 22.93 -8.87 -8.92
N VAL A 174 22.41 -9.14 -10.11
CA VAL A 174 22.52 -10.46 -10.78
C VAL A 174 23.75 -10.51 -11.67
N LEU A 175 24.01 -9.46 -12.46
CA LEU A 175 25.23 -9.38 -13.28
C LEU A 175 26.44 -8.82 -12.54
N HIS A 176 26.29 -8.45 -11.26
CA HIS A 176 27.34 -7.90 -10.41
C HIS A 176 28.09 -6.71 -11.04
N ARG A 177 27.36 -5.81 -11.72
CA ARG A 177 27.91 -4.58 -12.31
C ARG A 177 27.64 -3.39 -11.39
N PRO A 178 28.61 -2.98 -10.55
CA PRO A 178 28.37 -1.93 -9.57
C PRO A 178 28.15 -0.58 -10.27
N VAL A 179 27.09 0.12 -9.86
CA VAL A 179 26.86 1.53 -10.17
C VAL A 179 27.11 2.30 -8.87
N PRO A 180 27.98 3.31 -8.83
CA PRO A 180 28.20 4.07 -7.60
C PRO A 180 26.94 4.81 -7.18
N VAL A 181 26.79 5.10 -5.88
CA VAL A 181 25.71 5.98 -5.38
C VAL A 181 25.80 7.34 -6.06
N GLY A 182 24.66 7.84 -6.54
CA GLY A 182 24.54 9.02 -7.40
C GLY A 182 24.80 8.76 -8.88
N GLY A 183 25.36 7.60 -9.25
CA GLY A 183 25.58 7.19 -10.63
C GLY A 183 24.26 6.86 -11.34
N ALA A 184 24.23 7.04 -12.67
CA ALA A 184 23.02 6.84 -13.46
C ALA A 184 23.23 5.77 -14.54
N ILE A 185 22.18 5.00 -14.83
CA ILE A 185 22.11 4.07 -15.96
C ILE A 185 20.89 4.38 -16.81
N ALA A 186 20.93 4.03 -18.08
CA ALA A 186 19.77 4.06 -18.96
C ALA A 186 19.32 2.63 -19.26
N VAL A 187 18.03 2.36 -19.11
CA VAL A 187 17.37 1.13 -19.56
C VAL A 187 16.60 1.47 -20.84
N PHE A 188 16.84 0.69 -21.88
CA PHE A 188 16.17 0.78 -23.17
C PHE A 188 15.42 -0.54 -23.38
N ASP A 189 14.11 -0.50 -23.12
CA ASP A 189 13.22 -1.63 -23.29
C ASP A 189 12.59 -1.59 -24.68
N PHE A 190 12.98 -2.53 -25.53
CA PHE A 190 12.38 -2.71 -26.83
C PHE A 190 11.53 -3.99 -26.86
N GLY A 191 10.29 -3.82 -26.43
CA GLY A 191 9.32 -4.91 -26.28
C GLY A 191 8.65 -5.31 -27.59
N GLY A 192 7.60 -6.13 -27.45
CA GLY A 192 6.72 -6.49 -28.56
C GLY A 192 5.76 -5.36 -28.92
N GLY A 193 5.29 -4.60 -27.92
CA GLY A 193 4.31 -3.55 -28.10
C GLY A 193 4.87 -2.13 -28.06
N THR A 194 5.69 -1.83 -27.08
CA THR A 194 6.17 -0.47 -26.86
C THR A 194 7.69 -0.44 -26.87
N LEU A 195 8.21 0.77 -26.96
CA LEU A 195 9.60 1.06 -26.72
C LEU A 195 9.64 2.08 -25.59
N ASP A 196 10.28 1.71 -24.49
CA ASP A 196 10.33 2.52 -23.28
C ASP A 196 11.80 2.76 -22.91
N VAL A 197 12.14 4.01 -22.60
CA VAL A 197 13.47 4.40 -22.17
C VAL A 197 13.35 5.05 -20.81
N ALA A 198 14.17 4.62 -19.85
CA ALA A 198 14.22 5.21 -18.52
C ALA A 198 15.67 5.41 -18.09
N VAL A 199 15.95 6.56 -17.50
CA VAL A 199 17.21 6.85 -16.83
C VAL A 199 16.99 6.70 -15.34
N LEU A 200 17.76 5.82 -14.72
CA LEU A 200 17.68 5.54 -13.29
C LEU A 200 18.95 6.01 -12.60
N ARG A 201 18.81 6.62 -11.42
CA ARG A 201 19.92 6.97 -10.55
C ARG A 201 19.96 6.01 -9.38
N ASN A 202 21.16 5.51 -9.09
CA ASN A 202 21.39 4.73 -7.89
C ASN A 202 21.39 5.67 -6.68
N GLU A 203 20.42 5.53 -5.78
CA GLU A 203 20.31 6.33 -4.56
C GLU A 203 21.03 5.65 -3.37
N GLY A 204 21.67 4.50 -3.58
CA GLY A 204 22.34 3.73 -2.54
C GLY A 204 21.50 2.59 -2.02
N ALA A 205 21.89 2.02 -0.88
CA ALA A 205 21.16 0.92 -0.29
C ALA A 205 19.79 1.39 0.23
N ASP A 206 18.73 0.70 -0.15
CA ASP A 206 17.43 0.81 0.49
C ASP A 206 17.48 0.23 1.93
N PRO A 207 16.42 0.38 2.75
CA PRO A 207 16.41 -0.07 4.15
C PRO A 207 16.68 -1.57 4.36
N TRP A 208 16.73 -2.37 3.29
CA TRP A 208 16.95 -3.82 3.30
C TRP A 208 18.35 -4.22 2.80
N GLY A 209 19.18 -3.24 2.41
CA GLY A 209 20.58 -3.44 2.02
C GLY A 209 20.82 -3.59 0.51
N ASP A 210 19.82 -3.34 -0.32
CA ASP A 210 19.86 -3.51 -1.78
C ASP A 210 19.88 -2.18 -2.53
N SER A 211 20.41 -2.16 -3.76
CA SER A 211 20.51 -0.93 -4.57
C SER A 211 19.12 -0.34 -4.90
N GLY A 212 18.75 0.74 -4.23
CA GLY A 212 17.60 1.57 -4.53
C GLY A 212 17.85 2.38 -5.80
N PHE A 213 17.10 2.06 -6.86
CA PHE A 213 17.11 2.82 -8.10
C PHE A 213 15.87 3.70 -8.17
N ARG A 214 16.08 4.99 -8.43
CA ARG A 214 15.00 5.94 -8.70
C ARG A 214 14.98 6.30 -10.18
N VAL A 215 13.81 6.28 -10.80
CA VAL A 215 13.61 6.80 -12.16
C VAL A 215 13.75 8.32 -12.10
N VAL A 216 14.69 8.88 -12.87
CA VAL A 216 14.97 10.32 -12.95
C VAL A 216 14.24 10.96 -14.12
N ALA A 217 14.20 10.24 -15.24
CA ALA A 217 13.45 10.60 -16.42
C ALA A 217 13.06 9.32 -17.14
N ASP A 218 11.90 9.33 -17.77
CA ASP A 218 11.45 8.27 -18.66
C ASP A 218 10.76 8.86 -19.88
N GLY A 219 10.56 8.01 -20.87
CA GLY A 219 9.80 8.33 -22.06
C GLY A 219 9.80 7.15 -23.01
N GLY A 220 8.75 7.05 -23.82
CA GLY A 220 8.60 5.93 -24.74
C GLY A 220 8.00 6.32 -26.08
N LEU A 221 7.76 5.30 -26.88
CA LEU A 221 7.06 5.33 -28.16
C LEU A 221 5.99 4.22 -28.14
N PRO A 222 4.71 4.55 -27.87
CA PRO A 222 3.65 3.55 -27.77
C PRO A 222 3.30 2.91 -29.12
N ASP A 223 3.68 3.58 -30.22
CA ASP A 223 3.53 3.17 -31.62
C ASP A 223 4.77 2.46 -32.17
N LEU A 224 5.68 2.00 -31.31
CA LEU A 224 6.91 1.32 -31.74
C LEU A 224 7.24 0.11 -30.87
N GLY A 225 7.08 -1.08 -31.43
CA GLY A 225 7.49 -2.34 -30.85
C GLY A 225 7.85 -3.38 -31.93
N GLY A 226 8.04 -4.62 -31.49
CA GLY A 226 8.21 -5.77 -32.38
C GLY A 226 7.05 -5.99 -33.35
N LEU A 227 5.83 -5.62 -32.98
CA LEU A 227 4.62 -5.72 -33.82
C LEU A 227 4.63 -4.73 -34.98
N ASP A 228 5.15 -3.53 -34.77
CA ASP A 228 5.26 -2.50 -35.81
C ASP A 228 6.33 -2.88 -36.84
N LEU A 229 7.40 -3.55 -36.37
CA LEU A 229 8.37 -4.22 -37.25
C LEU A 229 7.75 -5.38 -38.03
N ASP A 230 6.91 -6.21 -37.40
CA ASP A 230 6.19 -7.28 -38.09
C ASP A 230 5.30 -6.69 -39.20
N ALA A 231 4.57 -5.61 -38.92
CA ALA A 231 3.73 -4.92 -39.89
C ALA A 231 4.53 -4.38 -41.09
N ALA A 232 5.66 -3.72 -40.84
CA ALA A 232 6.54 -3.23 -41.90
C ALA A 232 7.16 -4.38 -42.71
N LEU A 233 7.47 -5.52 -42.08
CA LEU A 233 7.96 -6.71 -42.76
C LEU A 233 6.89 -7.42 -43.58
N VAL A 234 5.63 -7.44 -43.13
CA VAL A 234 4.50 -7.92 -43.93
C VAL A 234 4.43 -7.10 -45.22
N GLN A 235 4.49 -5.77 -45.14
CA GLN A 235 4.53 -4.93 -46.34
C GLN A 235 5.71 -5.27 -47.26
N ARG A 236 6.90 -5.47 -46.69
CA ARG A 236 8.10 -5.87 -47.43
C ARG A 236 7.95 -7.22 -48.13
N VAL A 237 7.34 -8.22 -47.49
CA VAL A 237 7.03 -9.52 -48.11
C VAL A 237 6.08 -9.34 -49.30
N GLY A 238 5.10 -8.44 -49.19
CA GLY A 238 4.23 -8.06 -50.30
C GLY A 238 4.98 -7.49 -51.49
N GLU A 239 5.94 -6.60 -51.26
CA GLU A 239 6.81 -6.05 -52.30
C GLU A 239 7.65 -7.14 -52.99
N LEU A 240 8.21 -8.08 -52.21
CA LEU A 240 9.05 -9.16 -52.72
C LEU A 240 8.27 -10.21 -53.53
N LEU A 241 6.98 -10.43 -53.23
CA LEU A 241 6.10 -11.27 -54.04
C LEU A 241 5.84 -10.67 -55.43
N GLY A 242 5.81 -9.34 -55.51
CA GLY A 242 5.59 -8.57 -56.73
C GLY A 242 4.20 -8.77 -57.37
N GLU A 243 4.03 -8.19 -58.56
CA GLU A 243 2.74 -8.12 -59.29
C GLU A 243 2.12 -9.49 -59.60
N ARG A 244 2.95 -10.54 -59.77
CA ARG A 244 2.49 -11.90 -60.11
C ARG A 244 1.52 -12.48 -59.08
N HIS A 245 1.62 -12.05 -57.82
CA HIS A 245 0.76 -12.51 -56.73
C HIS A 245 -0.14 -11.42 -56.14
N ALA A 246 -0.27 -10.25 -56.80
CA ALA A 246 -1.01 -9.08 -56.27
C ALA A 246 -2.43 -9.40 -55.81
N ARG A 247 -3.19 -10.21 -56.58
CA ARG A 247 -4.54 -10.64 -56.18
C ARG A 247 -4.56 -11.50 -54.92
N ARG A 248 -3.55 -12.35 -54.71
CA ARG A 248 -3.44 -13.21 -53.51
C ARG A 248 -3.03 -12.37 -52.31
N TRP A 249 -2.02 -11.52 -52.51
CA TRP A 249 -1.58 -10.56 -51.50
C TRP A 249 -2.73 -9.69 -51.00
N ALA A 250 -3.55 -9.14 -51.92
CA ALA A 250 -4.71 -8.33 -51.58
C ALA A 250 -5.70 -9.03 -50.62
N ARG A 251 -5.89 -10.35 -50.75
CA ARG A 251 -6.75 -11.15 -49.86
C ARG A 251 -6.15 -11.36 -48.48
N LEU A 252 -4.82 -11.46 -48.39
CA LEU A 252 -4.11 -11.64 -47.12
C LEU A 252 -4.09 -10.35 -46.28
N VAL A 253 -3.97 -9.19 -46.93
CA VAL A 253 -3.97 -7.89 -46.23
C VAL A 253 -5.37 -7.34 -45.96
N ARG A 254 -6.38 -7.76 -46.74
CA ARG A 254 -7.78 -7.35 -46.58
C ARG A 254 -8.70 -8.59 -46.63
N PRO A 255 -8.72 -9.40 -45.56
CA PRO A 255 -9.51 -10.62 -45.53
C PRO A 255 -11.01 -10.29 -45.50
N SER A 256 -11.78 -10.89 -46.41
CA SER A 256 -13.24 -10.70 -46.50
C SER A 256 -14.06 -11.79 -45.82
N ASP A 257 -13.43 -12.93 -45.49
CA ASP A 257 -14.10 -14.11 -44.95
C ASP A 257 -13.24 -14.79 -43.87
N PRO A 258 -13.80 -15.74 -43.09
CA PRO A 258 -13.05 -16.42 -42.03
C PRO A 258 -11.83 -17.22 -42.50
N ALA A 259 -11.83 -17.78 -43.72
CA ALA A 259 -10.68 -18.50 -44.24
C ALA A 259 -9.53 -17.54 -44.56
N GLN A 260 -9.83 -16.40 -45.17
CA GLN A 260 -8.85 -15.36 -45.43
C GLN A 260 -8.28 -14.76 -44.13
N ARG A 261 -9.09 -14.63 -43.06
CA ARG A 261 -8.59 -14.20 -41.75
C ARG A 261 -7.59 -15.19 -41.16
N ARG A 262 -7.86 -16.51 -41.27
CA ARG A 262 -6.90 -17.54 -40.85
C ARG A 262 -5.59 -17.47 -41.65
N ASP A 263 -5.69 -17.28 -42.97
CA ASP A 263 -4.51 -17.13 -43.82
C ASP A 263 -3.71 -15.87 -43.45
N GLN A 264 -4.39 -14.77 -43.14
CA GLN A 264 -3.74 -13.56 -42.64
C GLN A 264 -2.97 -13.85 -41.35
N VAL A 265 -3.60 -14.43 -40.34
CA VAL A 265 -2.91 -14.77 -39.07
C VAL A 265 -1.69 -15.64 -39.32
N ARG A 266 -1.81 -16.66 -40.18
CA ARG A 266 -0.67 -17.53 -40.55
C ARG A 266 0.48 -16.74 -41.18
N LEU A 267 0.18 -15.81 -42.08
CA LEU A 267 1.20 -14.93 -42.68
C LEU A 267 1.92 -14.10 -41.61
N TRP A 268 1.18 -13.49 -40.68
CA TRP A 268 1.76 -12.68 -39.62
C TRP A 268 2.66 -13.51 -38.69
N ASP A 269 2.26 -14.74 -38.35
CA ASP A 269 3.08 -15.66 -37.57
C ASP A 269 4.37 -16.07 -38.31
N GLU A 270 4.29 -16.35 -39.60
CA GLU A 270 5.45 -16.68 -40.46
C GLU A 270 6.43 -15.50 -40.56
N VAL A 271 5.92 -14.28 -40.73
CA VAL A 271 6.75 -13.06 -40.78
C VAL A 271 7.44 -12.81 -39.44
N ARG A 272 6.72 -12.97 -38.32
CA ARG A 272 7.32 -12.85 -36.98
C ARG A 272 8.43 -13.88 -36.77
N GLY A 273 8.17 -15.15 -37.10
CA GLY A 273 9.16 -16.22 -37.01
C GLY A 273 10.40 -15.97 -37.88
N ALA A 274 10.22 -15.41 -39.07
CA ALA A 274 11.31 -15.00 -39.93
C ALA A 274 12.12 -13.83 -39.33
N LYS A 275 11.47 -12.80 -38.80
CA LYS A 275 12.13 -11.68 -38.09
C LYS A 275 13.01 -12.18 -36.94
N GLU A 276 12.46 -13.04 -36.10
CA GLU A 276 13.18 -13.63 -34.96
C GLU A 276 14.35 -14.51 -35.42
N THR A 277 14.18 -15.28 -36.49
CA THR A 277 15.25 -16.08 -37.11
C THR A 277 16.37 -15.21 -37.67
N LEU A 278 16.02 -14.08 -38.31
CA LEU A 278 16.98 -13.15 -38.94
C LEU A 278 17.84 -12.37 -37.95
N SER A 279 17.47 -12.38 -36.66
CA SER A 279 18.33 -11.88 -35.59
C SER A 279 19.58 -12.76 -35.39
N ARG A 280 19.54 -14.04 -35.82
CA ARG A 280 20.67 -14.98 -35.73
C ARG A 280 21.19 -15.41 -37.10
N SER A 281 20.31 -15.48 -38.11
CA SER A 281 20.62 -15.92 -39.47
C SER A 281 20.61 -14.76 -40.47
N ALA A 282 21.26 -14.92 -41.62
CA ALA A 282 21.26 -13.90 -42.67
C ALA A 282 19.99 -13.94 -43.56
N VAL A 283 19.31 -15.08 -43.58
CA VAL A 283 18.17 -15.38 -44.46
C VAL A 283 17.15 -16.24 -43.72
N ALA A 284 15.86 -16.01 -43.96
CA ALA A 284 14.76 -16.87 -43.51
C ALA A 284 13.69 -17.00 -44.62
N PRO A 285 13.14 -18.21 -44.85
CA PRO A 285 11.97 -18.39 -45.71
C PRO A 285 10.69 -17.95 -44.98
N VAL A 286 9.74 -17.38 -45.72
CA VAL A 286 8.39 -17.05 -45.24
C VAL A 286 7.38 -17.81 -46.09
N ALA A 287 6.61 -18.73 -45.49
CA ALA A 287 5.56 -19.44 -46.20
C ALA A 287 4.32 -18.55 -46.33
N VAL A 288 4.03 -18.08 -47.56
CA VAL A 288 2.86 -17.23 -47.82
C VAL A 288 1.67 -18.09 -48.23
N PRO A 289 0.52 -18.05 -47.53
CA PRO A 289 -0.64 -18.87 -47.88
C PRO A 289 -1.09 -18.66 -49.33
N GLY A 290 -1.30 -19.77 -50.04
CA GLY A 290 -1.68 -19.76 -51.45
C GLY A 290 -0.54 -19.43 -52.42
N VAL A 291 0.70 -19.31 -51.96
CA VAL A 291 1.91 -19.21 -52.80
C VAL A 291 2.75 -20.46 -52.57
N ALA A 292 3.13 -21.15 -53.65
CA ALA A 292 3.83 -22.44 -53.55
C ALA A 292 5.30 -22.28 -53.11
N GLU A 293 5.95 -21.20 -53.55
CA GLU A 293 7.33 -20.88 -53.22
C GLU A 293 7.40 -20.00 -51.97
N ALA A 294 8.32 -20.31 -51.06
CA ALA A 294 8.57 -19.47 -49.90
C ALA A 294 9.28 -18.17 -50.31
N VAL A 295 8.84 -17.05 -49.74
CA VAL A 295 9.49 -15.75 -49.96
C VAL A 295 10.77 -15.70 -49.15
N ARG A 296 11.89 -15.38 -49.79
CA ARG A 296 13.19 -15.26 -49.13
C ARG A 296 13.33 -13.87 -48.52
N LEU A 297 13.24 -13.77 -47.19
CA LEU A 297 13.51 -12.55 -46.44
C LEU A 297 14.97 -12.55 -45.95
N THR A 298 15.66 -11.41 -46.03
CA THR A 298 17.05 -11.28 -45.60
C THR A 298 17.20 -10.37 -44.37
N ARG A 299 18.33 -10.46 -43.68
CA ARG A 299 18.65 -9.52 -42.58
C ARG A 299 18.68 -8.08 -43.08
N GLU A 300 19.15 -7.85 -44.30
CA GLU A 300 19.16 -6.52 -44.91
C GLU A 300 17.74 -5.97 -45.10
N ASP A 301 16.76 -6.81 -45.42
CA ASP A 301 15.35 -6.39 -45.50
C ASP A 301 14.82 -5.95 -44.14
N VAL A 302 15.14 -6.69 -43.07
CA VAL A 302 14.78 -6.32 -41.69
C VAL A 302 15.44 -5.00 -41.30
N GLU A 303 16.74 -4.87 -41.54
CA GLU A 303 17.49 -3.66 -41.22
C GLU A 303 16.96 -2.43 -41.99
N ARG A 304 16.57 -2.63 -43.25
CA ARG A 304 15.98 -1.57 -44.09
C ARG A 304 14.67 -1.05 -43.54
N VAL A 305 13.75 -1.93 -43.13
CA VAL A 305 12.45 -1.50 -42.58
C VAL A 305 12.59 -1.00 -41.14
N ALA A 306 13.53 -1.54 -40.37
CA ALA A 306 13.77 -1.15 -38.98
C ALA A 306 14.49 0.20 -38.86
N ALA A 307 15.41 0.53 -39.77
CA ALA A 307 16.23 1.75 -39.69
C ALA A 307 15.45 3.06 -39.45
N PRO A 308 14.35 3.40 -40.16
CA PRO A 308 13.58 4.61 -39.88
C PRO A 308 12.93 4.60 -38.48
N LEU A 309 12.44 3.44 -38.03
CA LEU A 309 11.82 3.29 -36.73
C LEU A 309 12.86 3.39 -35.60
N LEU A 310 14.01 2.75 -35.77
CA LEU A 310 15.11 2.79 -34.81
C LEU A 310 15.76 4.17 -34.71
N ARG A 311 15.78 4.96 -35.79
CA ARG A 311 16.22 6.37 -35.71
C ARG A 311 15.34 7.17 -34.75
N ARG A 312 14.01 6.98 -34.79
CA ARG A 312 13.08 7.59 -33.84
C ARG A 312 13.36 7.12 -32.41
N ALA A 313 13.58 5.82 -32.23
CA ALA A 313 13.88 5.23 -30.92
C ALA A 313 15.17 5.77 -30.29
N VAL A 314 16.25 5.85 -31.08
CA VAL A 314 17.55 6.37 -30.63
C VAL A 314 17.44 7.86 -30.29
N GLN A 315 16.72 8.63 -31.09
CA GLN A 315 16.43 10.03 -30.80
C GLN A 315 15.65 10.18 -29.50
N ARG A 316 14.64 9.33 -29.27
CA ARG A 316 13.88 9.33 -28.01
C ARG A 316 14.76 9.00 -26.82
N ALA A 317 15.67 8.04 -26.94
CA ALA A 317 16.63 7.72 -25.88
C ALA A 317 17.53 8.91 -25.55
N ARG A 318 18.01 9.63 -26.58
CA ARG A 318 18.82 10.84 -26.39
C ARG A 318 18.05 11.94 -25.65
N GLU A 319 16.77 12.13 -25.98
CA GLU A 319 15.90 13.10 -25.30
C GLU A 319 15.68 12.76 -23.83
N VAL A 320 15.41 11.49 -23.51
CA VAL A 320 15.21 11.05 -22.12
C VAL A 320 16.50 11.20 -21.31
N ILE A 321 17.66 10.87 -21.89
CA ILE A 321 18.98 11.10 -21.26
C ILE A 321 19.20 12.60 -20.97
N ALA A 322 18.88 13.46 -21.93
CA ALA A 322 18.99 14.90 -21.76
C ALA A 322 18.01 15.44 -20.71
N ALA A 323 16.78 14.93 -20.66
CA ALA A 323 15.76 15.30 -19.67
C ALA A 323 16.19 14.94 -18.24
N ALA A 324 16.98 13.89 -18.06
CA ALA A 324 17.61 13.55 -16.79
C ALA A 324 18.76 14.51 -16.38
N GLY A 325 19.06 15.53 -17.20
CA GLY A 325 20.16 16.47 -16.99
C GLY A 325 21.54 15.87 -17.26
N LEU A 326 21.61 14.80 -18.07
CA LEU A 326 22.84 14.06 -18.35
C LEU A 326 23.21 14.11 -19.83
N ARG A 327 24.50 13.96 -20.10
CA ARG A 327 25.02 13.56 -21.40
C ARG A 327 25.23 12.04 -21.44
N PRO A 328 25.16 11.39 -22.61
CA PRO A 328 25.36 9.94 -22.72
C PRO A 328 26.68 9.44 -22.12
N ASP A 329 27.79 10.19 -22.25
CA ASP A 329 29.10 9.85 -21.68
C ASP A 329 29.14 9.81 -20.14
N GLN A 330 28.11 10.33 -19.49
CA GLN A 330 27.98 10.35 -18.02
C GLN A 330 27.19 9.15 -17.48
N LEU A 331 26.61 8.33 -18.35
CA LEU A 331 25.93 7.10 -17.93
C LEU A 331 26.97 6.04 -17.53
N ALA A 332 26.74 5.38 -16.40
CA ALA A 332 27.50 4.21 -15.99
C ALA A 332 27.23 3.00 -16.91
N GLY A 333 26.09 2.98 -17.60
CA GLY A 333 25.75 1.97 -18.59
C GLY A 333 24.44 2.26 -19.32
N LEU A 334 24.31 1.65 -20.50
CA LEU A 334 23.08 1.59 -21.29
C LEU A 334 22.70 0.11 -21.42
N PHE A 335 21.54 -0.28 -20.90
CA PHE A 335 21.11 -1.66 -20.79
C PHE A 335 19.92 -1.95 -21.69
N LEU A 336 20.02 -2.99 -22.53
CA LEU A 336 18.97 -3.36 -23.47
C LEU A 336 18.14 -4.51 -22.89
N VAL A 337 16.84 -4.28 -22.77
CA VAL A 337 15.84 -5.29 -22.37
C VAL A 337 14.74 -5.41 -23.44
N GLY A 338 13.93 -6.46 -23.35
CA GLY A 338 12.86 -6.72 -24.31
C GLY A 338 13.31 -7.52 -25.55
N GLY A 339 12.41 -8.36 -26.07
CA GLY A 339 12.74 -9.32 -27.12
C GLY A 339 13.21 -8.69 -28.45
N SER A 340 12.74 -7.49 -28.79
CA SER A 340 13.13 -6.80 -30.02
C SER A 340 14.54 -6.21 -29.94
N SER A 341 15.10 -6.06 -28.73
CA SER A 341 16.51 -5.68 -28.52
C SER A 341 17.51 -6.72 -29.04
N ARG A 342 17.07 -7.95 -29.36
CA ARG A 342 17.90 -8.98 -30.02
C ARG A 342 18.30 -8.61 -31.45
N ILE A 343 17.59 -7.68 -32.08
CA ILE A 343 17.89 -7.26 -33.46
C ILE A 343 19.25 -6.55 -33.44
N PRO A 344 20.29 -7.09 -34.12
CA PRO A 344 21.66 -6.57 -34.00
C PRO A 344 21.81 -5.09 -34.38
N LEU A 345 20.93 -4.58 -35.23
CA LEU A 345 20.92 -3.17 -35.64
C LEU A 345 20.63 -2.21 -34.47
N VAL A 346 19.84 -2.63 -33.49
CA VAL A 346 19.45 -1.81 -32.32
C VAL A 346 20.69 -1.37 -31.55
N ALA A 347 21.50 -2.34 -31.11
CA ALA A 347 22.72 -2.06 -30.36
C ALA A 347 23.73 -1.24 -31.19
N ARG A 348 23.87 -1.53 -32.50
CA ARG A 348 24.76 -0.77 -33.39
C ARG A 348 24.37 0.69 -33.51
N MET A 349 23.08 0.98 -33.71
CA MET A 349 22.59 2.35 -33.87
C MET A 349 22.68 3.14 -32.56
N LEU A 350 22.31 2.53 -31.43
CA LEU A 350 22.47 3.17 -30.12
C LEU A 350 23.94 3.50 -29.83
N HIS A 351 24.85 2.56 -30.12
CA HIS A 351 26.28 2.81 -29.93
C HIS A 351 26.81 3.94 -30.83
N ALA A 352 26.44 3.92 -32.12
CA ALA A 352 26.90 4.91 -33.09
C ALA A 352 26.43 6.34 -32.74
N GLU A 353 25.20 6.49 -32.24
CA GLU A 353 24.61 7.81 -31.97
C GLU A 353 24.86 8.33 -30.55
N LEU A 354 24.90 7.44 -29.55
CA LEU A 354 25.07 7.82 -28.15
C LEU A 354 26.52 7.73 -27.67
N GLY A 355 27.40 7.01 -28.39
CA GLY A 355 28.79 6.79 -28.00
C GLY A 355 28.98 5.87 -26.78
N VAL A 356 27.90 5.33 -26.21
CA VAL A 356 27.91 4.37 -25.10
C VAL A 356 27.71 2.97 -25.65
N ALA A 357 28.55 2.01 -25.26
CA ALA A 357 28.37 0.61 -25.66
C ALA A 357 27.18 0.01 -24.89
N PRO A 358 26.09 -0.42 -25.57
CA PRO A 358 24.97 -1.04 -24.90
C PRO A 358 25.34 -2.42 -24.37
N THR A 359 24.87 -2.75 -23.17
CA THR A 359 24.93 -4.11 -22.64
C THR A 359 23.75 -4.89 -23.23
N VAL A 360 24.06 -5.87 -24.07
CA VAL A 360 23.11 -6.80 -24.69
C VAL A 360 23.12 -8.10 -23.90
N LEU A 361 21.96 -8.70 -23.70
CA LEU A 361 21.82 -10.00 -23.04
C LEU A 361 21.43 -11.09 -24.01
N ASP A 362 21.81 -12.33 -23.68
CA ASP A 362 21.44 -13.51 -24.46
C ASP A 362 19.93 -13.77 -24.41
N GLN A 363 19.34 -13.57 -23.22
CA GLN A 363 17.91 -13.73 -22.94
C GLN A 363 17.33 -12.41 -22.39
N PRO A 364 17.12 -11.38 -23.23
CA PRO A 364 16.64 -10.06 -22.79
C PRO A 364 15.22 -10.05 -22.23
N GLU A 365 14.49 -11.17 -22.30
CA GLU A 365 13.15 -11.38 -21.72
C GLU A 365 13.14 -11.85 -20.25
N LEU A 366 14.25 -12.39 -19.72
CA LEU A 366 14.33 -12.82 -18.31
C LEU A 366 14.69 -11.72 -17.28
N PRO A 367 15.52 -10.69 -17.60
CA PRO A 367 16.05 -9.73 -16.65
C PRO A 367 15.02 -9.00 -15.82
N VAL A 368 13.86 -8.72 -16.40
CA VAL A 368 12.78 -8.01 -15.72
C VAL A 368 12.22 -8.90 -14.60
N ALA A 369 11.89 -10.16 -14.91
CA ALA A 369 11.39 -11.12 -13.92
C ALA A 369 12.46 -11.50 -12.88
N GLU A 370 13.72 -11.71 -13.29
CA GLU A 370 14.82 -12.03 -12.36
C GLU A 370 15.21 -10.83 -11.49
N GLY A 371 15.22 -9.64 -12.08
CA GLY A 371 15.41 -8.39 -11.36
C GLY A 371 14.29 -8.12 -10.37
N ALA A 372 13.05 -8.48 -10.69
CA ALA A 372 11.91 -8.37 -9.78
C ALA A 372 12.09 -9.22 -8.51
N LEU A 373 12.72 -10.39 -8.60
CA LEU A 373 12.99 -11.24 -7.42
C LEU A 373 13.91 -10.57 -6.39
N THR A 374 14.77 -9.65 -6.82
CA THR A 374 15.64 -8.91 -5.90
C THR A 374 14.87 -7.95 -5.00
N ASP A 375 13.65 -7.57 -5.38
CA ASP A 375 12.76 -6.77 -4.56
C ASP A 375 12.26 -7.49 -3.30
N LEU A 376 12.44 -8.80 -3.24
CA LEU A 376 12.15 -9.63 -2.09
C LEU A 376 13.45 -10.27 -1.60
N PRO A 377 14.36 -9.57 -0.89
CA PRO A 377 15.66 -10.14 -0.53
C PRO A 377 15.55 -11.41 0.33
N LEU A 378 16.47 -12.35 0.13
CA LEU A 378 16.65 -13.46 1.06
C LEU A 378 17.17 -12.90 2.38
N ARG A 379 16.49 -13.22 3.49
CA ARG A 379 17.00 -12.90 4.82
C ARG A 379 18.40 -13.51 4.97
N ARG A 380 19.43 -12.67 5.09
CA ARG A 380 20.76 -13.14 5.53
C ARG A 380 20.59 -13.74 6.91
N ALA A 381 21.02 -14.99 7.08
CA ALA A 381 21.20 -15.55 8.41
C ALA A 381 22.13 -14.61 9.18
N LEU A 382 21.63 -14.03 10.27
CA LEU A 382 22.49 -13.34 11.24
C LEU A 382 23.59 -14.34 11.64
N PRO A 383 24.86 -13.91 11.74
CA PRO A 383 25.88 -14.75 12.37
C PRO A 383 25.30 -15.20 13.70
N ALA A 384 25.26 -16.51 13.92
CA ALA A 384 24.73 -17.08 15.16
C ALA A 384 25.38 -16.33 16.33
N TYR A 385 24.56 -15.70 17.16
CA TYR A 385 25.02 -15.09 18.39
C TYR A 385 25.62 -16.22 19.22
N ALA A 386 26.95 -16.31 19.24
CA ALA A 386 27.66 -17.11 20.21
C ALA A 386 27.35 -16.47 21.56
N GLY A 387 26.39 -17.03 22.29
CA GLY A 387 26.11 -16.61 23.66
C GLY A 387 27.40 -16.62 24.49
N PRO A 388 27.44 -15.91 25.63
CA PRO A 388 28.61 -15.92 26.49
C PRO A 388 28.99 -17.36 26.79
N GLN A 389 30.16 -17.76 26.30
CA GLN A 389 30.71 -19.09 26.45
C GLN A 389 30.82 -19.36 27.95
N ALA A 390 30.14 -20.39 28.44
CA ALA A 390 30.37 -20.87 29.81
C ALA A 390 31.87 -21.15 29.94
N ALA A 391 32.50 -20.53 30.93
CA ALA A 391 33.93 -20.67 31.15
C ALA A 391 34.30 -22.17 31.25
N PRO A 392 35.33 -22.63 30.53
CA PRO A 392 35.78 -24.01 30.65
C PRO A 392 36.29 -24.27 32.08
N PRO A 393 36.13 -25.49 32.62
CA PRO A 393 36.63 -25.83 33.93
C PRO A 393 38.15 -25.65 33.99
N ALA A 394 38.63 -25.00 35.06
CA ALA A 394 40.04 -24.70 35.25
C ALA A 394 40.90 -25.97 35.23
N LEU A 395 41.92 -25.99 34.37
CA LEU A 395 42.94 -27.03 34.35
C LEU A 395 43.92 -26.87 35.53
N PRO A 396 44.46 -27.96 36.10
CA PRO A 396 45.38 -27.91 37.23
C PRO A 396 46.75 -27.32 36.83
N VAL A 397 47.29 -26.49 37.72
CA VAL A 397 48.56 -25.76 37.57
C VAL A 397 49.77 -26.70 37.57
N PRO A 398 50.72 -26.60 36.61
CA PRO A 398 51.99 -27.32 36.67
C PRO A 398 53.06 -26.52 37.47
N PRO A 399 54.06 -27.20 38.08
CA PRO A 399 55.09 -26.54 38.89
C PRO A 399 56.15 -25.82 38.03
N PRO A 400 56.95 -24.90 38.63
CA PRO A 400 57.76 -23.95 37.87
C PRO A 400 59.03 -24.58 37.27
N ALA A 401 59.43 -24.08 36.09
CA ALA A 401 60.59 -24.51 35.33
C ALA A 401 61.90 -23.81 35.77
N GLY A 402 63.01 -24.57 35.74
CA GLY A 402 64.37 -24.08 35.97
C GLY A 402 65.03 -23.41 34.75
N PRO A 403 66.26 -22.86 34.91
CA PRO A 403 66.88 -21.95 33.94
C PRO A 403 67.60 -22.64 32.77
N PRO A 404 67.98 -21.90 31.70
CA PRO A 404 68.08 -22.40 30.34
C PRO A 404 69.51 -22.76 29.88
N GLU A 405 69.60 -23.58 28.82
CA GLU A 405 70.82 -23.82 28.04
C GLU A 405 70.64 -23.47 26.55
N PRO A 406 71.72 -23.20 25.79
CA PRO A 406 71.74 -22.31 24.64
C PRO A 406 71.63 -22.98 23.26
N ALA A 407 71.27 -22.14 22.28
CA ALA A 407 70.95 -22.48 20.90
C ALA A 407 72.14 -22.88 20.02
N VAL A 408 71.87 -23.76 19.04
CA VAL A 408 72.73 -24.06 17.88
C VAL A 408 71.93 -23.88 16.59
N ALA A 409 72.61 -23.39 15.55
CA ALA A 409 72.07 -22.73 14.36
C ALA A 409 71.97 -23.61 13.09
N GLY A 410 71.08 -23.18 12.18
CA GLY A 410 71.16 -23.30 10.71
C GLY A 410 70.14 -24.24 10.03
N PRO A 411 69.89 -24.13 8.70
CA PRO A 411 70.01 -22.99 7.76
C PRO A 411 68.72 -22.70 6.93
N ALA A 412 68.70 -21.53 6.26
CA ALA A 412 67.68 -21.05 5.29
C ALA A 412 67.86 -21.71 3.89
N ALA A 413 66.88 -21.86 2.99
CA ALA A 413 66.09 -20.91 2.16
C ALA A 413 65.31 -21.78 1.10
N PRO A 414 64.45 -21.32 0.14
CA PRO A 414 64.31 -19.96 -0.39
C PRO A 414 62.87 -19.46 -0.71
N SER A 415 62.77 -18.17 -1.05
CA SER A 415 61.59 -17.52 -1.64
C SER A 415 62.04 -16.56 -2.74
N ALA A 416 61.36 -16.56 -3.89
CA ALA A 416 61.19 -15.48 -4.89
C ALA A 416 60.49 -16.08 -6.15
N PRO A 417 59.87 -15.29 -7.07
CA PRO A 417 60.00 -13.84 -7.22
C PRO A 417 58.68 -13.07 -7.50
N ALA A 418 58.71 -11.75 -7.26
CA ALA A 418 57.96 -10.80 -8.09
C ALA A 418 58.83 -9.56 -8.33
N LEU A 419 59.14 -9.31 -9.59
CA LEU A 419 59.87 -8.15 -10.12
C LEU A 419 58.86 -7.07 -10.51
N ALA A 420 59.07 -5.84 -10.02
CA ALA A 420 58.96 -4.61 -10.82
C ALA A 420 59.38 -3.39 -9.99
N GLY A 421 60.27 -2.59 -10.55
CA GLY A 421 60.45 -1.16 -10.27
C GLY A 421 61.04 -0.51 -11.53
N PRO A 422 61.42 0.78 -11.53
CA PRO A 422 61.14 1.82 -10.54
C PRO A 422 60.84 3.23 -11.16
N ALA A 423 60.52 4.22 -10.30
CA ALA A 423 61.08 5.59 -10.26
C ALA A 423 60.27 6.45 -9.27
N ALA A 424 60.84 6.81 -8.11
CA ALA A 424 61.38 8.15 -7.77
C ALA A 424 60.27 9.17 -7.40
N SER A 425 60.29 9.98 -6.35
CA SER A 425 61.28 10.40 -5.34
C SER A 425 60.47 11.16 -4.26
N ALA A 426 60.70 10.91 -2.97
CA ALA A 426 60.54 11.90 -1.87
C ALA A 426 60.91 11.26 -0.50
N ALA A 427 62.07 11.67 0.03
CA ALA A 427 62.44 11.65 1.46
C ALA A 427 63.13 13.00 1.71
N ALA A 428 63.12 13.66 2.86
CA ALA A 428 62.91 13.29 4.26
C ALA A 428 62.41 14.56 5.00
N SER A 429 61.50 14.53 5.98
CA SER A 429 61.61 14.02 7.36
C SER A 429 62.67 14.73 8.22
N THR A 430 62.19 15.37 9.29
CA THR A 430 62.88 15.49 10.58
C THR A 430 61.88 15.19 11.69
N ALA A 431 62.12 14.09 12.41
CA ALA A 431 61.60 13.79 13.75
C ALA A 431 62.61 14.33 14.82
N PRO A 432 62.63 13.95 16.12
CA PRO A 432 61.69 13.12 16.93
C PRO A 432 61.47 13.62 18.40
N THR A 433 60.69 12.87 19.19
CA THR A 433 61.06 12.26 20.51
C THR A 433 59.99 12.36 21.62
N VAL A 434 59.81 11.24 22.33
CA VAL A 434 58.87 10.83 23.40
C VAL A 434 59.66 10.79 24.75
N PRO A 435 59.12 10.95 26.00
CA PRO A 435 58.63 9.80 26.80
C PRO A 435 57.59 10.09 27.92
N SER A 436 57.28 9.02 28.66
CA SER A 436 56.09 8.65 29.45
C SER A 436 56.23 8.67 31.01
N GLN A 437 55.09 8.90 31.72
CA GLN A 437 54.66 8.47 33.11
C GLN A 437 55.42 8.96 34.38
N PRO A 438 54.96 8.79 35.68
CA PRO A 438 53.68 8.31 36.32
C PRO A 438 53.11 9.22 37.48
N GLY A 439 52.04 8.79 38.20
CA GLY A 439 51.35 9.50 39.33
C GLY A 439 52.08 9.57 40.70
N PRO A 440 51.48 10.15 41.78
CA PRO A 440 50.67 9.35 42.74
C PRO A 440 49.50 10.12 43.47
N ALA A 441 48.89 9.44 44.44
CA ALA A 441 47.60 9.65 45.09
C ALA A 441 47.60 10.40 46.45
N ALA A 442 46.38 10.80 46.83
CA ALA A 442 45.78 10.85 48.18
C ALA A 442 46.27 11.86 49.25
N ASP A 443 45.34 12.71 49.72
CA ASP A 443 45.00 12.74 51.16
C ASP A 443 43.56 13.25 51.44
N ARG A 444 42.99 12.70 52.52
CA ARG A 444 41.61 12.72 53.09
C ARG A 444 41.25 14.06 53.82
N PRO A 445 40.10 14.25 54.54
CA PRO A 445 39.05 13.32 55.08
C PRO A 445 37.58 13.80 54.81
N GLY A 446 36.47 13.13 55.16
CA GLY A 446 36.17 11.97 56.00
C GLY A 446 35.07 12.25 57.04
N GLY A 447 33.79 12.34 56.62
CA GLY A 447 32.52 12.11 57.37
C GLY A 447 32.28 12.81 58.74
N PRO A 448 31.22 12.45 59.49
CA PRO A 448 29.97 11.76 59.14
C PRO A 448 28.69 12.34 59.84
N GLY A 449 27.51 11.77 59.54
CA GLY A 449 26.52 11.47 60.60
C GLY A 449 25.24 12.33 60.67
N TRP A 450 24.13 11.77 60.18
CA TRP A 450 22.77 12.04 60.64
C TRP A 450 22.55 11.54 62.09
N PRO A 451 21.65 12.13 62.88
CA PRO A 451 20.33 11.48 63.16
C PRO A 451 19.21 12.52 63.55
N PRO A 452 18.10 12.15 64.23
CA PRO A 452 16.90 11.50 63.70
C PRO A 452 15.58 12.27 64.03
N ALA A 453 14.44 11.61 63.76
CA ALA A 453 13.04 12.04 63.91
C ALA A 453 12.62 12.76 65.20
N LEU A 454 11.64 13.68 65.07
CA LEU A 454 10.46 13.89 65.95
C LEU A 454 9.63 15.11 65.47
N ALA A 455 8.31 14.95 65.37
CA ALA A 455 7.33 16.06 65.42
C ALA A 455 7.38 16.73 66.81
N PRO A 456 6.76 17.90 67.12
CA PRO A 456 5.62 18.55 66.46
C PRO A 456 5.72 20.11 66.44
N THR A 457 4.57 20.79 66.29
CA THR A 457 4.23 22.17 66.68
C THR A 457 4.30 23.28 65.61
N LEU A 458 3.10 23.80 65.30
CA LEU A 458 2.85 25.12 64.72
C LEU A 458 2.85 26.18 65.84
N PRO A 459 3.28 27.41 65.51
CA PRO A 459 2.71 28.60 66.14
C PRO A 459 2.20 29.64 65.10
N GLU A 460 1.00 30.18 65.37
CA GLU A 460 0.47 31.49 64.93
C GLU A 460 1.29 32.67 65.54
N PRO A 461 0.93 34.00 65.52
CA PRO A 461 -0.22 34.79 65.00
C PRO A 461 0.29 36.10 64.28
N PRO A 462 -0.36 37.32 64.22
CA PRO A 462 -1.64 37.87 64.75
C PRO A 462 -2.45 38.73 63.74
N GLY A 463 -3.65 39.26 64.01
CA GLY A 463 -4.53 39.24 65.18
C GLY A 463 -5.65 40.29 65.08
N VAL A 464 -6.52 40.29 66.11
CA VAL A 464 -7.29 41.40 66.74
C VAL A 464 -8.28 42.21 65.85
N ALA A 465 -9.48 42.63 66.24
CA ALA A 465 -10.27 42.75 67.48
C ALA A 465 -11.74 42.96 67.04
N GLY A 466 -12.82 42.78 67.82
CA GLY A 466 -12.99 42.61 69.26
C GLY A 466 -14.41 42.08 69.57
N THR A 467 -14.59 41.34 70.67
CA THR A 467 -15.08 41.77 72.01
C THR A 467 -16.59 42.05 72.09
N LEU A 468 -17.42 41.55 73.02
CA LEU A 468 -17.25 40.74 74.24
C LEU A 468 -18.64 40.18 74.70
N VAL A 469 -18.62 38.92 75.19
CA VAL A 469 -19.19 38.39 76.46
C VAL A 469 -20.70 38.18 76.66
N GLY A 470 -21.01 36.95 77.10
CA GLY A 470 -22.11 36.61 78.03
C GLY A 470 -22.73 35.23 77.75
N ALA A 471 -22.09 34.12 78.13
CA ALA A 471 -22.34 33.34 79.36
C ALA A 471 -23.44 32.24 79.26
N ALA A 472 -22.98 31.00 79.41
CA ALA A 472 -23.58 29.79 80.02
C ALA A 472 -25.08 29.44 79.81
N GLY A 473 -25.33 28.21 79.36
CA GLY A 473 -26.60 27.50 79.59
C GLY A 473 -26.81 26.27 78.72
N ALA A 474 -26.74 25.08 79.32
CA ALA A 474 -27.23 23.82 78.74
C ALA A 474 -28.79 23.78 78.77
N PRO A 475 -29.45 22.81 78.12
CA PRO A 475 -30.57 23.05 77.20
C PRO A 475 -31.96 22.99 77.86
N PRO A 476 -33.01 23.47 77.17
CA PRO A 476 -34.34 22.90 77.32
C PRO A 476 -34.84 22.21 76.05
N THR A 477 -35.45 21.05 76.27
CA THR A 477 -36.33 20.27 75.39
C THR A 477 -37.51 21.10 74.84
N PRO A 478 -38.13 20.65 73.73
CA PRO A 478 -38.97 21.49 72.90
C PRO A 478 -40.42 21.56 73.38
N THR A 479 -41.07 22.70 73.15
CA THR A 479 -42.54 22.83 73.06
C THR A 479 -42.91 23.59 71.78
N PRO A 480 -44.06 23.27 71.17
CA PRO A 480 -44.25 23.41 69.72
C PRO A 480 -44.80 24.78 69.34
N PRO A 481 -44.46 25.33 68.16
CA PRO A 481 -45.30 26.36 67.54
C PRO A 481 -46.38 25.69 66.70
N GLY A 482 -47.62 26.02 67.07
CA GLY A 482 -48.82 25.81 66.30
C GLY A 482 -48.74 26.44 64.90
N GLY A 483 -49.60 25.92 64.05
CA GLY A 483 -49.53 26.06 62.61
C GLY A 483 -49.66 27.48 62.07
N THR A 484 -48.99 27.70 60.93
CA THR A 484 -49.58 28.24 59.69
C THR A 484 -48.54 28.29 58.57
N THR A 485 -47.74 27.23 58.37
CA THR A 485 -46.80 27.14 57.22
C THR A 485 -46.81 25.78 56.51
N TRP A 486 -47.70 24.87 56.93
CA TRP A 486 -47.68 23.48 56.45
C TRP A 486 -48.24 23.28 55.03
N ARG A 487 -48.96 24.27 54.47
CA ARG A 487 -49.42 24.20 53.07
C ARG A 487 -48.32 24.59 52.08
N ARG A 488 -47.47 25.58 52.38
CA ARG A 488 -46.36 25.98 51.47
C ARG A 488 -45.21 24.97 51.50
N ALA A 489 -44.88 24.41 52.66
CA ALA A 489 -43.85 23.37 52.79
C ALA A 489 -44.23 22.09 52.03
N ARG A 490 -45.51 21.68 52.02
CA ARG A 490 -45.96 20.52 51.23
C ARG A 490 -45.84 20.74 49.72
N TRP A 491 -46.10 21.95 49.22
CA TRP A 491 -45.91 22.25 47.79
C TRP A 491 -44.44 22.34 47.39
N VAL A 492 -43.56 22.83 48.27
CA VAL A 492 -42.11 22.86 48.03
C VAL A 492 -41.50 21.45 48.08
N VAL A 493 -41.89 20.62 49.07
CA VAL A 493 -41.43 19.23 49.15
C VAL A 493 -42.01 18.40 48.01
N LEU A 494 -43.28 18.57 47.65
CA LEU A 494 -43.88 17.88 46.49
C LEU A 494 -43.22 18.34 45.19
N GLY A 495 -42.92 19.63 45.04
CA GLY A 495 -42.18 20.17 43.90
C GLY A 495 -40.77 19.61 43.80
N ALA A 496 -40.05 19.51 44.93
CA ALA A 496 -38.71 18.92 44.97
C ALA A 496 -38.72 17.41 44.67
N VAL A 497 -39.72 16.67 45.19
CA VAL A 497 -39.89 15.24 44.91
C VAL A 497 -40.27 15.00 43.45
N LEU A 498 -41.16 15.83 42.87
CA LEU A 498 -41.50 15.74 41.45
C LEU A 498 -40.33 16.14 40.55
N ALA A 499 -39.52 17.13 40.94
CA ALA A 499 -38.30 17.49 40.23
C ALA A 499 -37.25 16.36 40.30
N LEU A 500 -37.04 15.76 41.48
CA LEU A 500 -36.15 14.62 41.65
C LEU A 500 -36.64 13.37 40.91
N ALA A 501 -37.94 13.09 40.94
CA ALA A 501 -38.56 12.03 40.16
C ALA A 501 -38.43 12.31 38.66
N GLY A 502 -38.61 13.56 38.23
CA GLY A 502 -38.39 13.98 36.85
C GLY A 502 -36.94 13.83 36.40
N VAL A 503 -35.97 14.23 37.23
CA VAL A 503 -34.52 14.05 36.96
C VAL A 503 -34.14 12.58 36.97
N ALA A 504 -34.63 11.78 37.92
CA ALA A 504 -34.39 10.35 37.98
C ALA A 504 -35.03 9.62 36.78
N THR A 505 -36.23 10.01 36.37
CA THR A 505 -36.90 9.47 35.19
C THR A 505 -36.16 9.89 33.92
N ALA A 506 -35.73 11.14 33.81
CA ALA A 506 -34.93 11.62 32.68
C ALA A 506 -33.56 10.94 32.61
N ALA A 507 -32.89 10.73 33.76
CA ALA A 507 -31.64 9.98 33.85
C ALA A 507 -31.84 8.49 33.52
N THR A 508 -32.94 7.89 33.98
CA THR A 508 -33.29 6.50 33.68
C THR A 508 -33.62 6.33 32.20
N LEU A 509 -34.40 7.24 31.61
CA LEU A 509 -34.65 7.28 30.17
C LEU A 509 -33.38 7.56 29.37
N TYR A 510 -32.47 8.40 29.87
CA TYR A 510 -31.19 8.68 29.22
C TYR A 510 -30.24 7.46 29.28
N LEU A 511 -30.22 6.73 30.39
CA LEU A 511 -29.39 5.53 30.57
C LEU A 511 -29.99 4.27 29.91
N LEU A 512 -31.31 4.20 29.74
CA LEU A 512 -32.01 3.11 29.03
C LEU A 512 -32.27 3.42 27.55
N ARG A 513 -31.95 4.64 27.08
CA ARG A 513 -32.07 4.98 25.66
C ARG A 513 -31.02 4.19 24.91
N ASP A 514 -31.48 3.39 23.96
CA ASP A 514 -30.58 2.78 23.01
C ASP A 514 -29.82 3.89 22.26
N ARG A 515 -28.50 3.87 22.38
CA ARG A 515 -27.64 4.94 21.85
C ARG A 515 -27.62 4.92 20.32
N TYR A 516 -27.89 3.74 19.74
CA TYR A 516 -27.89 3.47 18.31
C TYR A 516 -29.13 2.64 17.97
N PRO A 517 -30.33 3.24 18.02
CA PRO A 517 -31.55 2.50 17.71
C PRO A 517 -31.51 1.98 16.28
N ASP A 518 -32.22 0.88 16.06
CA ASP A 518 -32.48 0.35 14.73
C ASP A 518 -33.04 1.46 13.81
N LEU A 519 -32.36 1.71 12.69
CA LEU A 519 -32.83 2.68 11.71
C LEU A 519 -34.06 2.15 10.97
N GLU A 520 -35.03 3.01 10.70
CA GLU A 520 -36.13 2.69 9.78
C GLU A 520 -35.62 2.81 8.34
N PHE A 521 -35.11 1.70 7.82
CA PHE A 521 -34.63 1.61 6.44
C PHE A 521 -35.80 1.72 5.46
N GLY A 522 -35.69 2.67 4.52
CA GLY A 522 -36.63 2.91 3.44
C GLY A 522 -36.02 2.58 2.08
N THR A 523 -36.86 2.52 1.04
CA THR A 523 -36.37 2.37 -0.33
C THR A 523 -35.56 3.59 -0.75
N LEU A 524 -34.48 3.38 -1.52
CA LEU A 524 -33.62 4.44 -2.00
C LEU A 524 -34.42 5.48 -2.78
N ARG A 525 -34.41 6.72 -2.28
CA ARG A 525 -35.03 7.87 -2.93
C ARG A 525 -33.97 8.86 -3.37
N GLU A 526 -33.85 9.10 -4.67
CA GLU A 526 -32.99 10.16 -5.20
C GLU A 526 -33.47 11.52 -4.67
N LEU A 527 -32.60 12.23 -3.95
CA LEU A 527 -32.85 13.58 -3.45
C LEU A 527 -32.45 14.63 -4.47
N SER A 528 -31.27 14.47 -5.07
CA SER A 528 -30.69 15.43 -6.01
C SER A 528 -29.67 14.76 -6.91
N ARG A 529 -29.57 15.28 -8.14
CA ARG A 529 -28.52 14.94 -9.09
C ARG A 529 -27.84 16.22 -9.58
N LEU A 530 -26.53 16.33 -9.38
CA LEU A 530 -25.76 17.54 -9.67
C LEU A 530 -24.72 17.28 -10.77
N PRO A 531 -24.71 18.07 -11.85
CA PRO A 531 -23.76 17.87 -12.95
C PRO A 531 -22.31 18.16 -12.53
N ALA A 532 -21.38 17.36 -13.06
CA ALA A 532 -19.95 17.49 -12.82
C ALA A 532 -19.20 18.24 -13.95
N GLY A 533 -19.85 19.22 -14.61
CA GLY A 533 -19.23 20.17 -15.56
C GLY A 533 -18.70 19.60 -16.89
N ALA A 534 -18.08 18.42 -16.89
CA ALA A 534 -17.54 17.69 -18.03
C ALA A 534 -18.43 16.49 -18.38
N GLU A 535 -18.32 15.97 -19.62
CA GLU A 535 -19.08 14.79 -20.04
C GLU A 535 -18.68 13.52 -19.26
N ARG A 536 -17.41 13.40 -18.82
CA ARG A 536 -16.89 12.32 -17.96
C ARG A 536 -15.65 12.76 -17.17
N PRO A 537 -15.77 13.14 -15.88
CA PRO A 537 -14.61 13.49 -15.06
C PRO A 537 -13.68 12.28 -14.84
N SER A 538 -12.35 12.51 -14.84
CA SER A 538 -11.36 11.45 -14.61
C SER A 538 -11.44 10.86 -13.21
N GLY A 539 -11.75 11.69 -12.21
CA GLY A 539 -11.96 11.28 -10.82
C GLY A 539 -13.18 11.94 -10.18
N MET A 540 -13.74 11.30 -9.15
CA MET A 540 -14.88 11.83 -8.39
C MET A 540 -14.76 11.40 -6.94
N TRP A 541 -14.92 12.35 -6.02
CA TRP A 541 -14.80 12.13 -4.58
C TRP A 541 -16.00 12.69 -3.85
N THR A 542 -16.46 11.98 -2.81
CA THR A 542 -17.53 12.48 -1.94
C THR A 542 -17.16 12.38 -0.47
N ALA A 543 -17.62 13.34 0.31
CA ALA A 543 -17.60 13.25 1.77
C ALA A 543 -18.89 13.82 2.36
N VAL A 544 -19.60 13.01 3.15
CA VAL A 544 -20.76 13.43 3.93
C VAL A 544 -20.31 13.69 5.37
N LEU A 545 -20.66 14.86 5.91
CA LEU A 545 -20.44 15.21 7.33
C LEU A 545 -21.61 16.06 7.83
N GLY A 546 -22.33 15.53 8.82
CA GLY A 546 -23.49 16.20 9.40
C GLY A 546 -24.60 16.43 8.36
N ASP A 547 -25.02 17.69 8.22
CA ASP A 547 -26.06 18.13 7.29
C ASP A 547 -25.54 18.41 5.87
N ARG A 548 -24.25 18.16 5.58
CA ARG A 548 -23.62 18.53 4.31
C ARG A 548 -22.97 17.34 3.61
N ALA A 549 -23.08 17.33 2.28
CA ALA A 549 -22.28 16.52 1.39
C ALA A 549 -21.35 17.42 0.58
N TYR A 550 -20.10 17.00 0.41
CA TYR A 550 -19.11 17.66 -0.43
C TYR A 550 -18.74 16.75 -1.58
N LEU A 551 -18.75 17.31 -2.80
CA LEU A 551 -18.62 16.59 -4.05
C LEU A 551 -17.45 17.22 -4.83
N GLY A 552 -16.41 16.44 -5.11
CA GLY A 552 -15.18 16.91 -5.75
C GLY A 552 -14.97 16.25 -7.11
N TYR A 553 -14.62 17.02 -8.14
CA TYR A 553 -14.26 16.51 -9.45
C TYR A 553 -13.23 17.43 -10.15
N PRO A 554 -12.32 16.88 -10.99
CA PRO A 554 -11.29 17.66 -11.65
C PRO A 554 -11.85 18.41 -12.87
N LEU A 555 -11.29 19.58 -13.12
CA LEU A 555 -11.59 20.42 -14.28
C LEU A 555 -10.50 20.27 -15.36
N PRO A 556 -10.78 20.68 -16.62
CA PRO A 556 -9.79 20.63 -17.71
C PRO A 556 -8.53 21.49 -17.51
N ASP A 557 -8.51 22.35 -16.48
CA ASP A 557 -7.36 23.18 -16.11
C ASP A 557 -6.66 22.66 -14.84
N ASP A 558 -6.85 21.38 -14.53
CA ASP A 558 -6.21 20.62 -13.44
C ASP A 558 -6.59 21.08 -12.02
N ARG A 559 -7.53 22.02 -11.89
CA ARG A 559 -8.10 22.42 -10.60
C ARG A 559 -9.23 21.47 -10.20
N LEU A 560 -9.45 21.32 -8.90
CA LEU A 560 -10.60 20.57 -8.38
C LEU A 560 -11.78 21.53 -8.18
N GLU A 561 -12.92 21.20 -8.76
CA GLU A 561 -14.18 21.82 -8.35
C GLU A 561 -14.79 21.06 -7.20
N VAL A 562 -15.13 21.78 -6.14
CA VAL A 562 -15.82 21.27 -4.95
C VAL A 562 -17.19 21.92 -4.85
N VAL A 563 -18.20 21.09 -4.63
CA VAL A 563 -19.60 21.49 -4.46
C VAL A 563 -20.06 21.05 -3.07
N ALA A 564 -20.64 21.95 -2.29
CA ALA A 564 -21.35 21.58 -1.07
C ALA A 564 -22.85 21.54 -1.31
N VAL A 565 -23.49 20.52 -0.75
CA VAL A 565 -24.92 20.23 -0.91
C VAL A 565 -25.54 20.00 0.47
N ASP A 566 -26.75 20.49 0.68
CA ASP A 566 -27.54 20.18 1.86
C ASP A 566 -28.09 18.75 1.77
N THR A 567 -27.80 17.91 2.75
CA THR A 567 -28.25 16.50 2.77
C THR A 567 -29.74 16.33 3.08
N GLY A 568 -30.38 17.36 3.64
CA GLY A 568 -31.80 17.39 3.96
C GLY A 568 -32.65 17.76 2.74
N THR A 569 -32.23 18.75 1.95
CA THR A 569 -33.00 19.22 0.79
C THR A 569 -32.44 18.75 -0.55
N GLY A 570 -31.14 18.41 -0.61
CA GLY A 570 -30.42 18.17 -1.87
C GLY A 570 -29.98 19.45 -2.59
N ASP A 571 -30.17 20.63 -1.97
CA ASP A 571 -29.85 21.91 -2.61
C ASP A 571 -28.34 22.19 -2.60
N GLU A 572 -27.84 22.71 -3.72
CA GLU A 572 -26.47 23.23 -3.80
C GLU A 572 -26.33 24.47 -2.89
N LEU A 573 -25.39 24.40 -1.95
CA LEU A 573 -25.08 25.47 -1.00
C LEU A 573 -24.01 26.40 -1.57
N TRP A 574 -22.98 25.82 -2.18
CA TRP A 574 -21.92 26.56 -2.89
C TRP A 574 -21.15 25.64 -3.82
N ARG A 575 -20.50 26.24 -4.83
CA ARG A 575 -19.58 25.61 -5.77
C ARG A 575 -18.34 26.46 -5.96
N ARG A 576 -17.16 25.88 -5.74
CA ARG A 576 -15.88 26.60 -5.75
C ARG A 576 -14.77 25.74 -6.32
N GLN A 577 -13.86 26.38 -7.04
CA GLN A 577 -12.65 25.76 -7.56
C GLN A 577 -11.52 25.96 -6.57
N THR A 578 -10.64 24.96 -6.46
CA THR A 578 -9.38 25.12 -5.74
C THR A 578 -8.54 26.23 -6.38
N GLY A 579 -7.75 26.91 -5.55
CA GLY A 579 -6.73 27.85 -5.98
C GLY A 579 -5.42 27.17 -6.41
N VAL A 580 -5.37 25.84 -6.37
CA VAL A 580 -4.22 25.01 -6.77
C VAL A 580 -4.64 24.03 -7.87
N THR A 581 -3.66 23.66 -8.68
CA THR A 581 -3.75 22.67 -9.76
C THR A 581 -3.01 21.40 -9.37
N ALA A 582 -3.47 20.25 -9.84
CA ALA A 582 -2.77 18.98 -9.72
C ALA A 582 -3.09 18.08 -10.92
N ASP A 583 -2.08 17.37 -11.41
CA ASP A 583 -2.23 16.42 -12.53
C ASP A 583 -3.27 15.34 -12.21
N ASP A 584 -3.35 14.93 -10.93
CA ASP A 584 -4.40 14.06 -10.42
C ASP A 584 -4.73 14.38 -8.95
N TRP A 585 -5.91 13.94 -8.50
CA TRP A 585 -6.42 14.17 -7.16
C TRP A 585 -6.66 12.84 -6.44
N ALA A 586 -6.29 12.77 -5.16
CA ALA A 586 -6.37 11.54 -4.37
C ALA A 586 -7.67 11.45 -3.56
N GLY A 587 -8.15 12.57 -3.01
CA GLY A 587 -9.29 12.50 -2.10
C GLY A 587 -9.78 13.80 -1.53
N LEU A 588 -10.96 13.70 -0.90
CA LEU A 588 -11.65 14.77 -0.21
C LEU A 588 -12.03 14.31 1.21
N VAL A 589 -11.70 15.11 2.21
CA VAL A 589 -12.00 14.86 3.63
C VAL A 589 -12.79 16.04 4.19
N ALA A 590 -13.99 15.76 4.68
CA ALA A 590 -14.80 16.75 5.38
C ALA A 590 -14.44 16.75 6.88
N VAL A 591 -14.21 17.92 7.45
CA VAL A 591 -13.91 18.10 8.88
C VAL A 591 -14.77 19.24 9.45
N PRO A 592 -14.94 19.37 10.77
CA PRO A 592 -15.74 20.45 11.34
C PRO A 592 -15.27 21.82 10.86
N GLY A 593 -16.12 22.50 10.09
CA GLY A 593 -15.84 23.83 9.58
C GLY A 593 -14.86 23.90 8.39
N ALA A 594 -14.31 22.80 7.87
CA ALA A 594 -13.43 22.82 6.71
C ALA A 594 -13.57 21.58 5.81
N VAL A 595 -13.05 21.68 4.59
CA VAL A 595 -12.93 20.56 3.65
C VAL A 595 -11.48 20.52 3.19
N ALA A 596 -10.79 19.42 3.43
CA ALA A 596 -9.45 19.19 2.94
C ALA A 596 -9.51 18.40 1.62
N VAL A 597 -8.70 18.81 0.65
CA VAL A 597 -8.55 18.15 -0.64
C VAL A 597 -7.07 17.83 -0.83
N LEU A 598 -6.80 16.61 -1.27
CA LEU A 598 -5.44 16.10 -1.45
C LEU A 598 -5.25 15.78 -2.93
N ALA A 599 -4.20 16.35 -3.52
CA ALA A 599 -3.68 15.91 -4.80
C ALA A 599 -3.08 14.50 -4.68
N ASP A 600 -3.03 13.76 -5.78
CA ASP A 600 -2.28 12.51 -5.82
C ASP A 600 -0.79 12.76 -6.08
N ALA A 601 0.04 11.76 -5.82
CA ALA A 601 1.48 11.80 -6.04
C ALA A 601 1.95 10.51 -6.74
N PRO A 602 2.66 10.59 -7.89
CA PRO A 602 3.18 9.41 -8.60
C PRO A 602 4.34 8.69 -7.87
N GLY A 603 4.60 9.05 -6.60
CA GLY A 603 5.57 8.39 -5.75
C GLY A 603 5.76 9.06 -4.39
N ASP A 604 6.30 8.28 -3.45
CA ASP A 604 6.52 8.62 -2.04
C ASP A 604 7.11 10.03 -1.82
N SER A 605 8.22 10.35 -2.47
CA SER A 605 8.91 11.63 -2.25
C SER A 605 8.37 12.80 -3.09
N THR A 606 7.40 12.55 -3.97
CA THR A 606 6.89 13.55 -4.90
C THR A 606 6.01 14.55 -4.15
N PRO A 607 6.23 15.87 -4.29
CA PRO A 607 5.34 16.86 -3.72
C PRO A 607 3.93 16.73 -4.30
N ARG A 608 2.93 16.78 -3.43
CA ARG A 608 1.50 16.90 -3.75
C ARG A 608 0.89 18.04 -2.96
N GLU A 609 -0.13 18.67 -3.51
CA GLU A 609 -0.85 19.74 -2.85
C GLU A 609 -1.88 19.21 -1.85
N LEU A 610 -1.85 19.74 -0.63
CA LEU A 610 -2.95 19.68 0.33
C LEU A 610 -3.59 21.06 0.37
N ALA A 611 -4.84 21.19 -0.06
CA ALA A 611 -5.60 22.44 0.05
C ALA A 611 -6.74 22.30 1.06
N VAL A 612 -7.05 23.39 1.78
CA VAL A 612 -8.14 23.42 2.75
C VAL A 612 -9.10 24.56 2.44
N LEU A 613 -10.37 24.22 2.31
CA LEU A 613 -11.47 25.12 2.00
C LEU A 613 -12.36 25.33 3.23
N ASP A 614 -12.98 26.49 3.34
CA ASP A 614 -14.02 26.75 4.33
C ASP A 614 -15.29 25.95 4.02
N ALA A 615 -15.82 25.20 5.00
CA ALA A 615 -17.00 24.36 4.81
C ALA A 615 -18.28 25.14 4.45
N ARG A 616 -18.40 26.40 4.89
CA ARG A 616 -19.61 27.22 4.71
C ARG A 616 -19.59 28.00 3.42
N SER A 617 -18.43 28.54 3.01
CA SER A 617 -18.32 29.39 1.82
C SER A 617 -17.60 28.74 0.63
N GLY A 618 -16.89 27.65 0.84
CA GLY A 618 -15.98 27.02 -0.13
C GLY A 618 -14.73 27.85 -0.43
N THR A 619 -14.48 28.94 0.30
CA THR A 619 -13.29 29.78 0.08
C THR A 619 -12.05 29.00 0.51
N GLN A 620 -11.06 28.88 -0.38
CA GLN A 620 -9.77 28.28 -0.01
C GLN A 620 -9.10 29.13 1.09
N ARG A 621 -8.81 28.50 2.22
CA ARG A 621 -8.14 29.12 3.36
C ARG A 621 -6.63 29.14 3.15
N TRP A 622 -6.08 28.00 2.75
CA TRP A 622 -4.65 27.80 2.54
C TRP A 622 -4.41 26.54 1.70
N HIS A 623 -3.18 26.40 1.21
CA HIS A 623 -2.67 25.17 0.63
C HIS A 623 -1.21 24.96 1.05
N ARG A 624 -0.73 23.73 0.98
CA ARG A 624 0.63 23.36 1.37
C ARG A 624 1.09 22.14 0.57
N ALA A 625 2.31 22.21 0.05
CA ALA A 625 2.98 21.04 -0.49
C ALA A 625 3.34 20.06 0.64
N VAL A 626 2.86 18.83 0.51
CA VAL A 626 3.23 17.65 1.33
C VAL A 626 3.82 16.59 0.40
N ARG A 627 4.38 15.49 0.91
CA ARG A 627 4.88 14.40 0.05
C ARG A 627 3.86 13.27 -0.12
N GLY A 628 4.05 12.44 -1.14
CA GLY A 628 3.22 11.27 -1.41
C GLY A 628 3.17 10.29 -0.24
N ASP A 629 4.29 10.07 0.46
CA ASP A 629 4.37 9.20 1.64
C ASP A 629 3.99 9.89 2.96
N ASP A 630 3.75 11.21 2.98
CA ASP A 630 3.34 11.90 4.19
C ASP A 630 1.85 11.61 4.51
N ASP A 631 1.56 11.22 5.75
CA ASP A 631 0.19 11.07 6.25
C ASP A 631 -0.30 12.37 6.87
N VAL A 632 -1.61 12.63 6.77
CA VAL A 632 -2.25 13.79 7.40
C VAL A 632 -3.45 13.34 8.23
N TYR A 633 -3.39 13.59 9.53
CA TYR A 633 -4.49 13.30 10.46
C TYR A 633 -5.24 14.56 10.80
N PHE A 634 -6.56 14.56 10.64
CA PHE A 634 -7.38 15.73 10.88
C PHE A 634 -8.09 15.68 12.23
N SER A 635 -8.20 16.83 12.88
CA SER A 635 -9.09 17.11 14.01
C SER A 635 -9.99 18.29 13.67
N ASP A 636 -10.75 18.82 14.64
CA ASP A 636 -11.64 19.97 14.43
C ASP A 636 -10.91 21.31 14.24
N ASP A 637 -9.69 21.46 14.76
CA ASP A 637 -8.92 22.70 14.65
C ASP A 637 -7.51 22.53 14.07
N THR A 638 -7.01 21.29 13.99
CA THR A 638 -5.61 20.99 13.66
C THR A 638 -5.50 19.84 12.66
N ALA A 639 -4.65 19.98 11.64
CA ALA A 639 -4.19 18.90 10.78
C ALA A 639 -2.76 18.51 11.18
N VAL A 640 -2.51 17.25 11.51
CA VAL A 640 -1.18 16.75 11.90
C VAL A 640 -0.55 16.05 10.70
N LEU A 641 0.49 16.67 10.16
CA LEU A 641 1.33 16.16 9.09
C LEU A 641 2.46 15.29 9.68
N VAL A 642 2.57 14.06 9.19
CA VAL A 642 3.74 13.21 9.42
C VAL A 642 4.77 13.52 8.33
N ASP A 643 5.64 14.50 8.58
CA ASP A 643 6.69 14.94 7.65
C ASP A 643 7.86 13.94 7.72
N ARG A 644 7.79 12.91 6.87
CA ARG A 644 8.73 11.77 6.91
C ARG A 644 10.13 12.16 6.49
N ALA A 645 10.26 13.03 5.49
CA ALA A 645 11.58 13.46 5.04
C ALA A 645 12.33 14.31 6.08
N ALA A 646 11.61 15.15 6.84
CA ALA A 646 12.22 15.88 7.94
C ALA A 646 12.28 15.07 9.25
N GLY A 647 11.64 13.89 9.30
CA GLY A 647 11.60 13.02 10.48
C GLY A 647 10.92 13.70 11.67
N ARG A 648 9.74 14.31 11.43
CA ARG A 648 9.00 15.05 12.45
C ARG A 648 7.49 15.00 12.24
N LEU A 649 6.75 15.30 13.30
CA LEU A 649 5.33 15.62 13.25
C LEU A 649 5.15 17.15 13.25
N VAL A 650 4.19 17.65 12.47
CA VAL A 650 3.86 19.07 12.38
C VAL A 650 2.35 19.24 12.54
N GLY A 651 1.92 19.96 13.56
CA GLY A 651 0.52 20.38 13.70
C GLY A 651 0.27 21.68 12.96
N LEU A 652 -0.69 21.70 12.06
CA LEU A 652 -1.07 22.82 11.21
C LEU A 652 -2.45 23.33 11.66
N LYS A 653 -2.61 24.64 11.81
CA LYS A 653 -3.94 25.21 12.06
C LYS A 653 -4.83 25.04 10.85
N LEU A 654 -6.04 24.50 11.02
CA LEU A 654 -7.01 24.40 9.94
C LEU A 654 -7.52 25.75 9.43
N SER A 655 -7.38 26.81 10.22
CA SER A 655 -7.81 28.17 9.85
C SER A 655 -6.92 28.83 8.79
N ASP A 656 -5.60 28.65 8.87
CA ASP A 656 -4.63 29.42 8.08
C ASP A 656 -3.39 28.62 7.61
N GLY A 657 -3.26 27.35 7.98
CA GLY A 657 -2.18 26.46 7.55
C GLY A 657 -0.85 26.71 8.27
N THR A 658 -0.81 27.65 9.22
CA THR A 658 0.41 27.94 9.99
C THR A 658 0.77 26.82 10.95
N ASP A 659 2.08 26.59 11.13
CA ASP A 659 2.59 25.63 12.10
C ASP A 659 2.15 26.05 13.51
N LYS A 660 1.31 25.24 14.14
CA LYS A 660 0.88 25.35 15.54
C LYS A 660 1.93 24.79 16.48
N TRP A 661 2.57 23.69 16.06
CA TRP A 661 3.65 23.02 16.78
C TRP A 661 4.44 22.10 15.83
N SER A 662 5.67 21.76 16.21
CA SER A 662 6.49 20.75 15.53
C SER A 662 7.25 19.90 16.54
N LYS A 663 7.33 18.58 16.29
CA LYS A 663 7.98 17.61 17.18
C LYS A 663 8.84 16.63 16.39
N PRO A 664 10.14 16.47 16.71
CA PRO A 664 10.97 15.47 16.06
C PRO A 664 10.51 14.05 16.40
N ASN A 665 10.59 13.14 15.44
CA ASN A 665 10.31 11.72 15.66
C ASN A 665 11.36 11.11 16.61
N PRO A 666 10.98 10.09 17.41
CA PRO A 666 11.95 9.26 18.10
C PRO A 666 12.95 8.67 17.11
N ARG A 667 14.21 8.53 17.53
CA ARG A 667 15.30 8.04 16.67
C ARG A 667 15.94 6.81 17.26
N ASP A 668 16.22 5.83 16.40
CA ASP A 668 17.01 4.66 16.78
C ASP A 668 18.50 5.01 16.97
N GLN A 669 19.28 4.02 17.40
CA GLN A 669 20.72 4.15 17.63
C GLN A 669 21.54 4.48 16.36
N TYR A 670 20.96 4.32 15.17
CA TYR A 670 21.56 4.64 13.88
C TYR A 670 21.09 6.00 13.34
N GLY A 671 20.26 6.72 14.09
CA GLY A 671 19.70 8.01 13.72
C GLY A 671 18.47 7.92 12.81
N GLY A 672 17.94 6.72 12.57
CA GLY A 672 16.71 6.47 11.81
C GLY A 672 15.51 7.06 12.53
N ALA A 673 14.70 7.84 11.82
CA ALA A 673 13.57 8.61 12.38
C ALA A 673 12.20 8.12 11.87
N ARG A 674 12.13 6.87 11.40
CA ARG A 674 10.90 6.24 10.93
C ARG A 674 9.89 6.16 12.06
N THR A 675 8.62 6.29 11.71
CA THR A 675 7.55 6.27 12.71
C THR A 675 6.26 5.73 12.11
N VAL A 676 5.43 5.13 12.95
CA VAL A 676 4.05 4.78 12.64
C VAL A 676 3.15 5.60 13.55
N VAL A 677 2.16 6.28 12.97
CA VAL A 677 1.19 7.07 13.72
C VAL A 677 -0.18 6.42 13.59
N ARG A 678 -0.94 6.39 14.68
CA ARG A 678 -2.32 5.91 14.72
C ARG A 678 -3.19 6.87 15.52
N PRO A 679 -4.41 7.20 15.06
CA PRO A 679 -5.37 7.90 15.89
C PRO A 679 -5.77 7.03 17.09
N VAL A 680 -6.03 7.66 18.23
CA VAL A 680 -6.66 6.99 19.36
C VAL A 680 -8.17 7.00 19.11
N GLY A 681 -8.73 5.81 18.82
CA GLY A 681 -10.15 5.63 18.64
C GLY A 681 -10.93 5.97 19.91
N THR A 682 -12.20 6.34 19.74
CA THR A 682 -13.14 6.60 20.85
C THR A 682 -14.43 5.83 20.62
N ASP A 683 -15.17 5.55 21.68
CA ASP A 683 -16.48 4.90 21.58
C ASP A 683 -17.45 5.76 20.77
N GLU A 684 -17.32 7.08 20.87
CA GLU A 684 -18.13 8.03 20.11
C GLU A 684 -17.85 7.96 18.60
N ALA A 685 -16.58 7.92 18.20
CA ALA A 685 -16.18 7.80 16.78
C ALA A 685 -16.47 6.39 16.23
N ALA A 686 -16.26 5.35 17.04
CA ALA A 686 -16.61 3.97 16.68
C ALA A 686 -18.12 3.77 16.56
N GLY A 687 -18.92 4.60 17.23
CA GLY A 687 -20.37 4.66 17.07
C GLY A 687 -20.85 5.45 15.86
N GLY A 688 -19.96 6.09 15.10
CA GLY A 688 -20.31 6.83 13.88
C GLY A 688 -20.02 6.05 12.59
N PRO A 689 -20.21 6.71 11.43
CA PRO A 689 -19.97 6.10 10.13
C PRO A 689 -18.50 5.75 9.94
N ALA A 690 -18.26 4.64 9.24
CA ALA A 690 -16.92 4.18 8.91
C ALA A 690 -16.67 4.21 7.40
N TYR A 691 -15.39 4.26 7.02
CA TYR A 691 -14.96 3.83 5.69
C TYR A 691 -15.18 2.32 5.52
N LEU A 692 -15.09 1.84 4.28
CA LEU A 692 -15.21 0.40 4.00
C LEU A 692 -14.17 -0.42 4.74
N ASP A 693 -12.99 0.11 5.06
CA ASP A 693 -11.95 -0.58 5.84
C ASP A 693 -12.28 -0.70 7.35
N GLY A 694 -13.27 0.05 7.84
CA GLY A 694 -13.72 0.07 9.24
C GLY A 694 -13.20 1.25 10.06
N GLY A 695 -12.30 2.07 9.51
CA GLY A 695 -11.85 3.31 10.13
C GLY A 695 -13.00 4.31 10.29
N ALA A 696 -13.08 4.98 11.43
CA ALA A 696 -14.10 6.02 11.64
C ALA A 696 -13.89 7.18 10.65
N ARG A 697 -14.98 7.68 10.05
CA ARG A 697 -14.93 8.88 9.20
C ARG A 697 -14.74 10.15 10.00
N ASP A 698 -15.21 10.14 11.25
CA ASP A 698 -15.16 11.28 12.17
C ASP A 698 -14.29 10.97 13.41
N PRO A 699 -12.99 10.68 13.26
CA PRO A 699 -12.11 10.21 14.34
C PRO A 699 -11.90 11.23 15.46
N TRP A 700 -12.24 12.51 15.26
CA TRP A 700 -12.05 13.60 16.23
C TRP A 700 -13.16 13.72 17.29
N THR A 701 -14.25 12.97 17.17
CA THR A 701 -15.38 13.03 18.11
C THR A 701 -15.00 12.52 19.51
N GLY A 702 -15.68 13.04 20.53
CA GLY A 702 -15.33 12.80 21.93
C GLY A 702 -13.90 13.25 22.30
N LYS A 703 -13.07 12.29 22.73
CA LYS A 703 -11.65 12.49 23.07
C LYS A 703 -10.68 12.30 21.89
N GLY A 704 -11.19 12.17 20.67
CA GLY A 704 -10.46 11.76 19.45
C GLY A 704 -9.37 12.69 18.93
N ARG A 705 -8.86 13.61 19.75
CA ARG A 705 -7.78 14.55 19.43
C ARG A 705 -6.41 14.04 19.89
N ARG A 706 -6.21 12.72 19.87
CA ARG A 706 -4.99 12.07 20.35
C ARG A 706 -4.42 11.12 19.32
N LEU A 707 -3.10 11.04 19.29
CA LEU A 707 -2.34 10.13 18.43
C LEU A 707 -1.44 9.26 19.29
N VAL A 708 -1.27 8.01 18.90
CA VAL A 708 -0.15 7.18 19.34
C VAL A 708 0.89 7.15 18.23
N GLN A 709 2.13 7.49 18.57
CA GLN A 709 3.28 7.43 17.70
C GLN A 709 4.21 6.31 18.16
N ILE A 710 4.47 5.33 17.29
CA ILE A 710 5.51 4.31 17.49
C ILE A 710 6.79 4.78 16.77
N GLY A 711 7.88 4.86 17.51
CA GLY A 711 9.19 5.31 17.04
C GLY A 711 10.07 4.18 16.50
N ALA A 712 11.09 4.54 15.72
CA ALA A 712 12.12 3.60 15.26
C ALA A 712 12.92 2.96 16.41
N ASP A 713 12.95 3.61 17.57
CA ASP A 713 13.54 3.11 18.83
C ASP A 713 12.58 2.19 19.62
N ARG A 714 11.45 1.80 19.01
CA ARG A 714 10.39 1.00 19.62
C ARG A 714 9.65 1.70 20.77
N SER A 715 9.85 3.02 20.94
CA SER A 715 9.08 3.80 21.92
C SER A 715 7.65 4.03 21.42
N ALA A 716 6.71 4.20 22.35
CA ALA A 716 5.38 4.72 22.05
C ALA A 716 5.20 6.08 22.73
N ARG A 717 4.65 7.06 22.01
CA ARG A 717 4.27 8.37 22.55
C ARG A 717 2.77 8.57 22.37
N LEU A 718 2.09 9.00 23.42
CA LEU A 718 0.73 9.52 23.35
C LEU A 718 0.81 11.04 23.19
N LEU A 719 0.26 11.57 22.10
CA LEU A 719 0.29 13.00 21.79
C LEU A 719 -1.12 13.58 21.74
N ASP A 720 -1.24 14.83 22.19
CA ASP A 720 -2.41 15.67 21.93
C ASP A 720 -2.25 16.39 20.59
N MET A 721 -3.19 16.21 19.67
CA MET A 721 -3.12 16.77 18.31
C MET A 721 -3.16 18.29 18.31
N SER A 722 -3.90 18.91 19.24
CA SER A 722 -4.11 20.35 19.25
C SER A 722 -2.85 21.09 19.72
N SER A 723 -2.23 20.63 20.81
CA SER A 723 -1.07 21.27 21.42
C SER A 723 0.28 20.70 20.98
N GLY A 724 0.30 19.48 20.43
CA GLY A 724 1.54 18.74 20.16
C GLY A 724 2.26 18.25 21.41
N SER A 725 1.59 18.34 22.57
CA SER A 725 2.16 17.90 23.84
C SER A 725 2.24 16.38 23.87
N VAL A 726 3.41 15.85 24.21
CA VAL A 726 3.56 14.44 24.55
C VAL A 726 2.96 14.26 25.94
N LEU A 727 1.78 13.66 25.99
CA LEU A 727 1.04 13.40 27.23
C LEU A 727 1.72 12.30 28.04
N ARG A 728 2.30 11.31 27.34
CA ARG A 728 3.03 10.19 27.94
C ARG A 728 3.94 9.52 26.91
N GLU A 729 4.99 8.87 27.39
CA GLU A 729 5.96 8.13 26.58
C GLU A 729 6.36 6.84 27.31
N TRP A 730 6.48 5.76 26.54
CA TRP A 730 6.88 4.44 27.02
C TRP A 730 8.00 3.90 26.12
N GLY A 731 8.98 3.23 26.72
CA GLY A 731 10.06 2.58 25.97
C GLY A 731 9.72 1.13 25.61
N ASN A 732 10.20 0.67 24.45
CA ASN A 732 10.16 -0.74 24.03
C ASN A 732 8.74 -1.36 24.04
N VAL A 733 7.80 -0.67 23.40
CA VAL A 733 6.37 -1.04 23.34
C VAL A 733 6.05 -1.92 22.14
N ALA A 734 6.48 -1.52 20.95
CA ALA A 734 6.14 -2.17 19.69
C ALA A 734 7.20 -1.90 18.62
N ASP A 735 7.40 -2.83 17.70
CA ASP A 735 8.12 -2.59 16.45
C ASP A 735 7.23 -1.86 15.44
N LEU A 736 7.85 -1.23 14.43
CA LEU A 736 7.12 -0.49 13.39
C LEU A 736 6.18 -1.40 12.55
N ASP A 737 6.44 -2.70 12.53
CA ASP A 737 5.70 -3.70 11.74
C ASP A 737 4.62 -4.43 12.58
N ASP A 738 4.58 -4.18 13.90
CA ASP A 738 3.59 -4.79 14.79
C ASP A 738 2.18 -4.25 14.52
N LEU A 739 1.17 -5.09 14.76
CA LEU A 739 -0.21 -4.64 14.72
C LEU A 739 -0.50 -3.82 15.98
N VAL A 740 -0.80 -2.53 15.79
CA VAL A 740 -1.06 -1.58 16.88
C VAL A 740 -2.41 -0.89 16.69
N VAL A 741 -3.21 -0.87 17.75
CA VAL A 741 -4.49 -0.15 17.81
C VAL A 741 -4.61 0.55 19.15
N ALA A 742 -4.92 1.84 19.13
CA ALA A 742 -5.22 2.61 20.33
C ALA A 742 -6.71 2.95 20.36
N HIS A 743 -7.37 2.71 21.50
CA HIS A 743 -8.78 2.98 21.70
C HIS A 743 -9.04 3.37 23.15
N GLU A 744 -9.72 4.50 23.37
CA GLU A 744 -9.98 5.10 24.69
C GLU A 744 -8.72 5.23 25.57
N ASP A 745 -8.57 4.36 26.57
CA ASP A 745 -7.49 4.33 27.55
C ASP A 745 -6.55 3.13 27.35
N ARG A 746 -6.61 2.45 26.20
CA ARG A 746 -5.82 1.26 25.89
C ARG A 746 -5.04 1.40 24.59
N LEU A 747 -3.82 0.86 24.60
CA LEU A 747 -3.04 0.55 23.40
C LEU A 747 -2.86 -0.96 23.34
N TYR A 748 -3.40 -1.57 22.29
CA TYR A 748 -3.25 -2.98 21.98
C TYR A 748 -2.10 -3.18 21.01
N VAL A 749 -1.22 -4.12 21.34
CA VAL A 749 -0.06 -4.50 20.52
C VAL A 749 -0.09 -6.00 20.31
N ALA A 750 -0.03 -6.43 19.06
CA ALA A 750 0.11 -7.83 18.68
C ALA A 750 1.32 -7.96 17.73
N PRO A 751 2.44 -8.53 18.20
CA PRO A 751 3.59 -8.78 17.36
C PRO A 751 3.26 -9.74 16.23
N THR A 752 3.84 -9.53 15.04
CA THR A 752 3.54 -10.36 13.86
C THR A 752 4.22 -11.73 13.84
N ASP A 753 5.04 -12.02 14.85
CA ASP A 753 5.81 -13.27 14.97
C ASP A 753 4.95 -14.47 15.41
N GLY A 754 5.54 -15.67 15.36
CA GLY A 754 4.88 -16.89 15.81
C GLY A 754 4.86 -17.05 17.32
N GLY A 755 3.70 -17.49 17.85
CA GLY A 755 3.53 -17.61 19.29
C GLY A 755 3.35 -16.25 19.97
N TYR A 756 2.83 -15.28 19.23
CA TYR A 756 2.61 -13.91 19.68
C TYR A 756 1.70 -13.82 20.91
N GLN A 757 1.80 -12.67 21.57
CA GLN A 757 0.92 -12.29 22.65
C GLN A 757 0.22 -10.99 22.28
N VAL A 758 -1.06 -10.88 22.62
CA VAL A 758 -1.76 -9.60 22.57
C VAL A 758 -1.56 -8.91 23.91
N LEU A 759 -0.90 -7.77 23.88
CA LEU A 759 -0.61 -6.94 25.04
C LEU A 759 -1.56 -5.75 25.06
N ALA A 760 -2.07 -5.41 26.24
CA ALA A 760 -2.83 -4.20 26.48
C ALA A 760 -2.05 -3.28 27.43
N TYR A 761 -1.67 -2.12 26.92
CA TYR A 761 -1.04 -1.05 27.69
C TYR A 761 -2.12 -0.06 28.14
N ASP A 762 -2.04 0.39 29.40
CA ASP A 762 -2.90 1.46 29.91
C ASP A 762 -2.28 2.82 29.55
N LEU A 763 -2.98 3.59 28.72
CA LEU A 763 -2.49 4.89 28.24
C LEU A 763 -2.40 5.96 29.35
N GLY A 764 -3.02 5.72 30.51
CA GLY A 764 -3.01 6.59 31.68
C GLY A 764 -2.09 6.13 32.81
N SER A 765 -1.39 5.00 32.67
CA SER A 765 -0.59 4.37 33.74
C SER A 765 0.77 3.87 33.26
N ASP A 766 1.71 3.73 34.21
CA ASP A 766 3.03 3.10 33.98
C ASP A 766 3.04 1.63 34.42
N ALA A 767 1.86 1.08 34.68
CA ALA A 767 1.71 -0.35 34.94
C ALA A 767 2.22 -1.17 33.75
N ALA A 768 2.82 -2.32 34.06
CA ALA A 768 3.20 -3.29 33.03
C ALA A 768 1.97 -3.71 32.21
N PRO A 769 2.14 -3.98 30.90
CA PRO A 769 1.03 -4.37 30.04
C PRO A 769 0.39 -5.68 30.52
N VAL A 770 -0.92 -5.79 30.33
CA VAL A 770 -1.67 -7.02 30.58
C VAL A 770 -1.61 -7.90 29.35
N VAL A 771 -1.29 -9.19 29.52
CA VAL A 771 -1.40 -10.18 28.44
C VAL A 771 -2.87 -10.57 28.30
N LEU A 772 -3.51 -10.16 27.22
CA LEU A 772 -4.91 -10.50 26.93
C LEU A 772 -5.06 -11.87 26.29
N TYR A 773 -4.11 -12.23 25.42
CA TYR A 773 -4.13 -13.48 24.69
C TYR A 773 -2.72 -13.96 24.41
N ARG A 774 -2.54 -15.29 24.39
CA ARG A 774 -1.33 -15.95 23.93
C ARG A 774 -1.74 -16.99 22.91
N ALA A 775 -1.16 -16.92 21.71
CA ALA A 775 -1.37 -17.93 20.70
C ALA A 775 -0.92 -19.31 21.22
N GLU A 776 -1.73 -20.33 20.96
CA GLU A 776 -1.49 -21.68 21.51
C GLU A 776 -0.13 -22.25 21.09
N ASN A 777 0.33 -21.90 19.89
CA ASN A 777 1.59 -22.35 19.33
C ASN A 777 2.06 -21.41 18.22
N ALA A 778 3.28 -21.65 17.73
CA ALA A 778 3.90 -20.86 16.68
C ALA A 778 3.31 -21.06 15.27
N ALA A 779 2.22 -21.82 15.09
CA ALA A 779 1.54 -21.95 13.79
C ALA A 779 0.58 -20.79 13.50
N TYR A 780 0.12 -20.09 14.53
CA TYR A 780 -0.78 -18.95 14.38
C TYR A 780 0.02 -17.67 14.06
N ARG A 781 -0.54 -16.85 13.18
CA ARG A 781 -0.04 -15.51 12.84
C ARG A 781 -1.19 -14.52 12.84
N PRO A 782 -1.06 -13.35 13.50
CA PRO A 782 -2.08 -12.33 13.43
C PRO A 782 -2.02 -11.62 12.07
N LYS A 783 -3.18 -11.22 11.54
CA LYS A 783 -3.32 -10.55 10.24
C LYS A 783 -3.97 -9.17 10.33
N ALA A 784 -4.91 -9.02 11.24
CA ALA A 784 -5.59 -7.76 11.51
C ALA A 784 -5.89 -7.68 13.02
N LEU A 785 -5.91 -6.45 13.55
CA LEU A 785 -6.22 -6.14 14.94
C LEU A 785 -7.14 -4.92 14.97
N VAL A 786 -8.22 -4.97 15.74
CA VAL A 786 -9.17 -3.87 15.97
C VAL A 786 -9.60 -3.84 17.43
N ALA A 787 -10.00 -2.66 17.92
CA ALA A 787 -10.76 -2.56 19.16
C ALA A 787 -12.24 -2.81 18.84
N CYS A 788 -12.88 -3.73 19.54
CA CYS A 788 -14.20 -4.28 19.20
C CYS A 788 -15.15 -4.35 20.41
N GLY A 789 -15.09 -3.34 21.28
CA GLY A 789 -15.89 -3.24 22.49
C GLY A 789 -15.09 -2.72 23.66
N GLU A 790 -15.75 -2.63 24.83
CA GLU A 790 -15.13 -2.08 26.03
C GLU A 790 -13.92 -2.91 26.49
N ARG A 791 -12.74 -2.30 26.46
CA ARG A 791 -11.45 -2.92 26.83
C ARG A 791 -11.22 -4.29 26.15
N ARG A 792 -11.66 -4.40 24.89
CA ARG A 792 -11.65 -5.63 24.11
C ARG A 792 -10.92 -5.45 22.79
N ALA A 793 -9.98 -6.35 22.54
CA ALA A 793 -9.27 -6.45 21.26
C ALA A 793 -9.76 -7.67 20.47
N CYS A 794 -10.08 -7.46 19.19
CA CYS A 794 -10.37 -8.53 18.25
C CYS A 794 -9.27 -8.61 17.21
N LEU A 795 -8.88 -9.83 16.86
CA LEU A 795 -7.84 -10.06 15.86
C LEU A 795 -8.23 -11.20 14.94
N VAL A 796 -7.75 -11.13 13.70
CA VAL A 796 -7.75 -12.26 12.77
C VAL A 796 -6.44 -13.00 12.94
N GLN A 797 -6.50 -14.29 13.18
CA GLN A 797 -5.32 -15.16 13.14
C GLN A 797 -5.50 -16.26 12.10
N VAL A 798 -4.40 -16.58 11.43
CA VAL A 798 -4.36 -17.64 10.43
C VAL A 798 -3.43 -18.72 10.91
N ARG A 799 -3.89 -19.97 10.88
CA ARG A 799 -3.09 -21.13 11.24
C ARG A 799 -2.35 -21.67 10.02
N ASN A 800 -1.02 -21.81 10.10
CA ASN A 800 -0.16 -22.30 9.01
C ASN A 800 -0.31 -21.54 7.69
N SER A 801 -0.77 -20.28 7.72
CA SER A 801 -1.13 -19.53 6.50
C SER A 801 -2.23 -20.18 5.64
N GLU A 802 -2.99 -21.13 6.19
CA GLU A 802 -4.13 -21.75 5.52
C GLU A 802 -5.38 -20.87 5.73
N ALA A 803 -5.81 -20.13 4.70
CA ALA A 803 -6.93 -19.19 4.80
C ALA A 803 -8.23 -19.87 5.29
N GLU A 804 -8.48 -21.13 4.96
CA GLU A 804 -9.66 -21.88 5.44
C GLU A 804 -9.64 -22.15 6.95
N ARG A 805 -8.49 -21.99 7.60
CA ARG A 805 -8.30 -22.14 9.05
C ARG A 805 -8.12 -20.79 9.75
N THR A 806 -8.64 -19.74 9.14
CA THR A 806 -8.69 -18.43 9.77
C THR A 806 -9.69 -18.44 10.93
N GLU A 807 -9.27 -17.85 12.05
CA GLU A 807 -10.06 -17.69 13.27
C GLU A 807 -10.07 -16.21 13.66
N VAL A 808 -11.18 -15.78 14.26
CA VAL A 808 -11.21 -14.52 15.00
C VAL A 808 -11.00 -14.85 16.48
N VAL A 809 -10.09 -14.12 17.12
CA VAL A 809 -9.89 -14.16 18.56
C VAL A 809 -10.37 -12.84 19.13
N ALA A 810 -11.17 -12.90 20.17
CA ALA A 810 -11.61 -11.74 20.90
C ALA A 810 -11.18 -11.85 22.37
N ALA A 811 -10.33 -10.92 22.79
CA ALA A 811 -9.69 -10.92 24.08
C ALA A 811 -10.13 -9.68 24.86
N THR A 812 -10.85 -9.91 25.96
CA THR A 812 -11.33 -8.84 26.86
C THR A 812 -10.52 -8.86 28.15
N GLU A 813 -10.10 -7.69 28.62
CA GLU A 813 -9.37 -7.57 29.87
C GLU A 813 -10.15 -8.20 31.05
N GLY A 814 -9.50 -9.07 31.83
CA GLY A 814 -10.12 -9.75 32.97
C GLY A 814 -11.04 -10.94 32.62
N LYS A 815 -11.20 -11.30 31.35
CA LYS A 815 -11.96 -12.48 30.90
C LYS A 815 -11.05 -13.41 30.07
N SER A 816 -11.44 -14.69 29.98
CA SER A 816 -10.79 -15.60 29.05
C SER A 816 -11.09 -15.17 27.61
N ALA A 817 -10.05 -15.17 26.76
CA ALA A 817 -10.24 -14.94 25.33
C ALA A 817 -11.14 -16.04 24.73
N ILE A 818 -11.98 -15.64 23.80
CA ILE A 818 -12.82 -16.55 23.01
C ILE A 818 -12.37 -16.51 21.55
N SER A 819 -12.49 -17.64 20.85
CA SER A 819 -12.12 -17.75 19.45
C SER A 819 -13.18 -18.53 18.68
N TRP A 820 -13.39 -18.14 17.43
CA TRP A 820 -14.33 -18.81 16.53
C TRP A 820 -13.80 -18.85 15.12
N SER A 821 -14.31 -19.79 14.33
CA SER A 821 -13.92 -19.97 12.94
C SER A 821 -14.46 -18.82 12.08
N ALA A 822 -13.59 -18.26 11.23
CA ALA A 822 -13.95 -17.28 10.22
C ALA A 822 -13.11 -17.53 8.95
N PRO A 823 -13.39 -18.63 8.22
CA PRO A 823 -12.57 -19.06 7.08
C PRO A 823 -12.42 -17.95 6.04
N GLY A 824 -11.21 -17.74 5.53
CA GLY A 824 -10.92 -16.76 4.49
C GLY A 824 -11.00 -15.30 4.93
N ALA A 825 -11.28 -15.00 6.20
CA ALA A 825 -11.35 -13.61 6.65
C ALA A 825 -10.00 -12.90 6.47
N THR A 826 -10.01 -11.75 5.81
CA THR A 826 -8.83 -10.92 5.53
C THR A 826 -8.79 -9.66 6.40
N GLY A 827 -9.95 -9.21 6.92
CA GLY A 827 -10.04 -8.01 7.75
C GLY A 827 -11.22 -8.02 8.73
N LEU A 828 -11.20 -7.06 9.66
CA LEU A 828 -12.22 -6.86 10.69
C LEU A 828 -12.74 -5.43 10.65
N VAL A 829 -14.04 -5.25 10.86
CA VAL A 829 -14.67 -3.96 11.11
C VAL A 829 -15.42 -4.06 12.43
N PRO A 830 -15.09 -3.24 13.44
CA PRO A 830 -15.87 -3.19 14.67
C PRO A 830 -17.23 -2.55 14.41
N VAL A 831 -18.29 -3.06 15.03
CA VAL A 831 -19.66 -2.55 14.90
C VAL A 831 -20.24 -2.62 16.30
N GLY A 832 -20.08 -1.56 17.09
CA GLY A 832 -20.40 -1.64 18.53
C GLY A 832 -19.62 -2.77 19.23
N GLU A 833 -20.34 -3.68 19.87
CA GLU A 833 -19.80 -4.90 20.50
C GLU A 833 -19.72 -6.09 19.52
N GLN A 834 -20.29 -5.96 18.32
CA GLN A 834 -20.21 -6.91 17.23
C GLN A 834 -18.94 -6.70 16.40
N VAL A 835 -18.58 -7.71 15.61
CA VAL A 835 -17.47 -7.62 14.67
C VAL A 835 -17.83 -8.22 13.33
N LEU A 836 -17.62 -7.44 12.27
CA LEU A 836 -17.82 -7.85 10.90
C LEU A 836 -16.48 -8.35 10.34
N THR A 837 -16.45 -9.57 9.82
CA THR A 837 -15.34 -10.06 9.02
C THR A 837 -15.59 -9.83 7.55
N LYS A 838 -14.51 -9.57 6.81
CA LYS A 838 -14.52 -9.50 5.35
C LYS A 838 -13.71 -10.65 4.78
N ARG A 839 -14.21 -11.25 3.72
CA ARG A 839 -13.51 -12.25 2.91
C ARG A 839 -13.50 -11.72 1.49
N GLU A 840 -12.34 -11.66 0.86
CA GLU A 840 -12.21 -11.17 -0.53
C GLU A 840 -12.25 -12.31 -1.55
N TYR A 841 -11.75 -13.49 -1.17
CA TYR A 841 -11.59 -14.66 -2.06
C TYR A 841 -12.23 -15.92 -1.45
N PRO A 842 -12.84 -16.83 -2.26
CA PRO A 842 -13.01 -16.78 -3.72
C PRO A 842 -14.09 -15.81 -4.20
N LYS A 843 -14.90 -15.28 -3.28
CA LYS A 843 -15.89 -14.23 -3.53
C LYS A 843 -15.87 -13.26 -2.36
N ALA A 844 -16.12 -11.98 -2.65
CA ALA A 844 -16.32 -10.97 -1.63
C ALA A 844 -17.55 -11.33 -0.79
N THR A 845 -17.37 -11.61 0.50
CA THR A 845 -18.45 -11.83 1.45
C THR A 845 -18.16 -11.13 2.77
N VAL A 846 -19.24 -10.82 3.49
CA VAL A 846 -19.19 -10.30 4.85
C VAL A 846 -19.93 -11.23 5.80
N THR A 847 -19.37 -11.42 6.99
CA THR A 847 -20.04 -12.15 8.09
C THR A 847 -20.01 -11.29 9.34
N LEU A 848 -21.18 -11.02 9.92
CA LEU A 848 -21.31 -10.29 11.17
C LEU A 848 -21.42 -11.28 12.33
N PHE A 849 -20.54 -11.15 13.30
CA PHE A 849 -20.56 -11.93 14.53
C PHE A 849 -20.98 -11.07 15.71
N ASP A 850 -21.82 -11.62 16.59
CA ASP A 850 -22.13 -11.01 17.87
C ASP A 850 -20.92 -11.00 18.82
N ALA A 851 -21.10 -10.38 19.99
CA ALA A 851 -20.06 -10.31 21.01
C ALA A 851 -19.59 -11.68 21.53
N ALA A 852 -20.36 -12.76 21.33
CA ALA A 852 -19.99 -14.12 21.72
C ALA A 852 -19.36 -14.94 20.58
N GLY A 853 -19.21 -14.35 19.38
CA GLY A 853 -18.67 -15.02 18.20
C GLY A 853 -19.69 -15.86 17.42
N LYS A 854 -20.98 -15.68 17.68
CA LYS A 854 -22.04 -16.33 16.89
C LYS A 854 -22.37 -15.45 15.68
N ALA A 855 -22.42 -16.05 14.50
CA ALA A 855 -22.82 -15.34 13.29
C ALA A 855 -24.29 -14.93 13.36
N VAL A 856 -24.56 -13.62 13.28
CA VAL A 856 -25.90 -13.03 13.15
C VAL A 856 -26.24 -12.71 11.70
N LEU A 857 -25.22 -12.47 10.87
CA LEU A 857 -25.30 -12.44 9.41
C LEU A 857 -24.17 -13.28 8.84
N ALA A 858 -24.45 -14.31 8.04
CA ALA A 858 -23.44 -15.24 7.56
C ALA A 858 -23.22 -15.14 6.04
N ASP A 859 -21.96 -14.98 5.63
CA ASP A 859 -21.48 -15.04 4.24
C ASP A 859 -22.33 -14.27 3.22
N ARG A 860 -22.80 -13.08 3.61
CA ARG A 860 -23.56 -12.21 2.71
C ARG A 860 -22.63 -11.71 1.60
N PRO A 861 -22.98 -11.86 0.32
CA PRO A 861 -22.15 -11.38 -0.78
C PRO A 861 -21.92 -9.87 -0.73
N GLY A 862 -20.71 -9.47 -1.11
CA GLY A 862 -20.31 -8.09 -1.30
C GLY A 862 -19.45 -7.50 -0.19
N VAL A 863 -19.59 -6.19 0.04
CA VAL A 863 -18.81 -5.42 1.02
C VAL A 863 -19.75 -4.60 1.89
N ALA A 864 -19.36 -4.34 3.13
CA ALA A 864 -20.19 -3.59 4.07
C ALA A 864 -19.40 -2.51 4.78
N ALA A 865 -20.14 -1.46 5.15
CA ALA A 865 -19.65 -0.34 5.93
C ALA A 865 -20.57 -0.09 7.13
N ARG A 866 -19.98 0.47 8.18
CA ARG A 866 -20.71 0.91 9.36
C ARG A 866 -21.39 2.26 9.10
N LEU A 867 -22.68 2.36 9.41
CA LEU A 867 -23.41 3.63 9.49
C LEU A 867 -23.29 4.21 10.91
N ASP A 868 -23.50 3.36 11.90
CA ASP A 868 -23.26 3.59 13.33
C ASP A 868 -23.06 2.23 14.05
N ALA A 869 -22.94 2.21 15.37
CA ALA A 869 -22.72 0.96 16.10
C ALA A 869 -23.91 -0.04 16.06
N GLY A 870 -25.10 0.38 15.65
CA GLY A 870 -26.29 -0.47 15.52
C GLY A 870 -26.63 -0.83 14.06
N ASN A 871 -26.07 -0.15 13.08
CA ASN A 871 -26.56 -0.19 11.70
C ASN A 871 -25.43 -0.27 10.66
N LEU A 872 -25.63 -1.09 9.63
CA LEU A 872 -24.70 -1.32 8.53
C LEU A 872 -25.34 -1.06 7.18
N LEU A 873 -24.50 -0.71 6.21
CA LEU A 873 -24.84 -0.68 4.80
C LEU A 873 -24.04 -1.76 4.07
N VAL A 874 -24.71 -2.61 3.28
CA VAL A 874 -24.09 -3.70 2.52
C VAL A 874 -24.31 -3.49 1.03
N PHE A 875 -23.23 -3.33 0.29
CA PHE A 875 -23.21 -3.35 -1.17
C PHE A 875 -23.08 -4.80 -1.63
N ALA A 876 -23.97 -5.27 -2.52
CA ALA A 876 -24.03 -6.68 -2.91
C ALA A 876 -22.79 -7.19 -3.69
N GLN A 877 -21.90 -6.28 -4.10
CA GLN A 877 -20.71 -6.55 -4.90
C GLN A 877 -19.56 -5.63 -4.45
N PRO A 878 -18.30 -5.97 -4.77
CA PRO A 878 -17.16 -5.07 -4.56
C PRO A 878 -17.40 -3.72 -5.23
N THR A 879 -16.90 -2.65 -4.60
CA THR A 879 -16.97 -1.30 -5.14
C THR A 879 -16.21 -1.16 -6.45
N SER A 880 -16.66 -0.23 -7.30
CA SER A 880 -16.08 0.07 -8.61
C SER A 880 -15.84 1.56 -8.79
N THR A 881 -14.75 1.89 -9.47
CA THR A 881 -14.44 3.23 -9.96
C THR A 881 -15.15 3.55 -11.28
N VAL A 882 -15.64 2.53 -11.99
CA VAL A 882 -16.51 2.65 -13.16
C VAL A 882 -17.96 2.70 -12.71
N ALA A 883 -18.75 3.56 -13.37
CA ALA A 883 -20.18 3.72 -13.06
C ALA A 883 -20.98 2.47 -13.48
N ASP A 884 -21.78 1.96 -12.56
CA ASP A 884 -22.70 0.85 -12.78
C ASP A 884 -23.81 0.81 -11.70
N ASP A 885 -24.74 -0.12 -11.87
CA ASP A 885 -25.85 -0.30 -10.95
C ASP A 885 -25.43 -1.17 -9.75
N ARG A 886 -25.68 -0.68 -8.55
CA ARG A 886 -25.25 -1.35 -7.31
C ARG A 886 -26.40 -1.55 -6.35
N SER A 887 -26.73 -2.82 -6.11
CA SER A 887 -27.71 -3.19 -5.09
C SER A 887 -27.14 -2.95 -3.69
N VAL A 888 -27.96 -2.32 -2.84
CA VAL A 888 -27.59 -1.95 -1.47
C VAL A 888 -28.68 -2.39 -0.49
N ALA A 889 -28.25 -2.85 0.68
CA ALA A 889 -29.13 -3.24 1.77
C ALA A 889 -28.72 -2.58 3.10
N GLY A 890 -29.70 -2.26 3.93
CA GLY A 890 -29.52 -1.92 5.33
C GLY A 890 -29.50 -3.19 6.18
N VAL A 891 -28.66 -3.23 7.21
CA VAL A 891 -28.60 -4.36 8.14
C VAL A 891 -28.50 -3.85 9.57
N TRP A 892 -29.38 -4.35 10.43
CA TRP A 892 -29.32 -4.10 11.87
C TRP A 892 -28.30 -5.03 12.54
N ALA A 893 -27.35 -4.46 13.25
CA ALA A 893 -26.18 -5.17 13.74
C ALA A 893 -26.51 -6.21 14.82
N GLU A 894 -27.51 -5.94 15.68
CA GLU A 894 -27.89 -6.85 16.75
C GLU A 894 -28.67 -8.07 16.20
N SER A 895 -29.67 -7.82 15.35
CA SER A 895 -30.56 -8.88 14.85
C SER A 895 -30.00 -9.59 13.61
N GLY A 896 -29.12 -8.94 12.85
CA GLY A 896 -28.69 -9.40 11.52
C GLY A 896 -29.79 -9.31 10.45
N THR A 897 -30.94 -8.72 10.78
CA THR A 897 -32.07 -8.56 9.85
C THR A 897 -31.65 -7.63 8.72
N VAL A 898 -32.10 -7.94 7.50
CA VAL A 898 -31.68 -7.25 6.28
C VAL A 898 -32.88 -6.64 5.57
N ASP A 899 -32.77 -5.36 5.26
CA ASP A 899 -33.72 -4.61 4.46
C ASP A 899 -33.09 -4.21 3.12
N GLU A 900 -33.65 -4.71 2.03
CA GLU A 900 -33.16 -4.39 0.67
C GLU A 900 -33.62 -2.99 0.27
N LEU A 901 -32.68 -2.06 0.14
CA LEU A 901 -32.98 -0.63 -0.12
C LEU A 901 -33.21 -0.36 -1.61
N GLY A 902 -32.74 -1.25 -2.49
CA GLY A 902 -32.83 -1.12 -3.94
C GLY A 902 -31.45 -0.97 -4.59
N GLN A 903 -31.38 -0.21 -5.68
CA GLN A 903 -30.15 0.00 -6.45
C GLN A 903 -29.75 1.48 -6.50
N LEU A 904 -28.46 1.73 -6.27
CA LEU A 904 -27.82 2.97 -6.70
C LEU A 904 -27.57 2.83 -8.21
N VAL A 905 -28.22 3.68 -9.00
CA VAL A 905 -28.18 3.60 -10.48
C VAL A 905 -27.04 4.45 -11.04
N ASP A 906 -26.24 3.87 -11.93
CA ASP A 906 -25.15 4.53 -12.65
C ASP A 906 -24.13 5.22 -11.72
N VAL A 907 -23.68 4.53 -10.66
CA VAL A 907 -22.77 5.11 -9.66
C VAL A 907 -21.38 4.48 -9.69
N ARG A 908 -20.35 5.31 -9.49
CA ARG A 908 -18.99 4.87 -9.14
C ARG A 908 -18.97 4.52 -7.66
N SER A 909 -19.34 3.30 -7.29
CA SER A 909 -19.51 2.91 -5.88
C SER A 909 -18.29 3.09 -4.99
N ALA A 910 -17.07 3.10 -5.55
CA ALA A 910 -15.84 3.41 -4.81
C ALA A 910 -15.76 4.88 -4.33
N SER A 911 -16.51 5.79 -4.97
CA SER A 911 -16.55 7.21 -4.61
C SER A 911 -17.56 7.54 -3.52
N CYS A 912 -18.40 6.58 -3.11
CA CYS A 912 -19.54 6.85 -2.26
C CYS A 912 -19.14 7.19 -0.82
N SER A 913 -19.92 8.08 -0.20
CA SER A 913 -19.86 8.39 1.24
C SER A 913 -21.26 8.55 1.81
N TRP A 914 -21.40 8.34 3.11
CA TRP A 914 -22.70 8.24 3.77
C TRP A 914 -22.66 8.76 5.20
N ASN A 915 -23.84 9.11 5.70
CA ASN A 915 -24.15 9.17 7.13
C ASN A 915 -25.32 8.20 7.40
N THR A 916 -26.01 8.32 8.53
CA THR A 916 -27.13 7.44 8.88
C THR A 916 -28.41 7.66 8.05
N ARG A 917 -28.44 8.64 7.14
CA ARG A 917 -29.66 9.03 6.39
C ARG A 917 -29.49 9.04 4.89
N VAL A 918 -28.32 9.45 4.42
CA VAL A 918 -28.03 9.69 3.00
C VAL A 918 -26.74 9.02 2.57
N ILE A 919 -26.69 8.69 1.28
CA ILE A 919 -25.50 8.25 0.56
C ILE A 919 -25.30 9.17 -0.66
N ALA A 920 -24.10 9.70 -0.79
CA ALA A 920 -23.66 10.52 -1.92
C ALA A 920 -22.64 9.74 -2.74
N CYS A 921 -22.79 9.70 -4.07
CA CYS A 921 -21.89 8.99 -4.97
C CYS A 921 -21.62 9.84 -6.22
N GLY A 922 -20.42 9.68 -6.81
CA GLY A 922 -20.18 10.08 -8.20
C GLY A 922 -20.83 9.10 -9.18
N ALA A 923 -21.17 9.58 -10.37
CA ALA A 923 -21.73 8.84 -11.49
C ALA A 923 -20.82 8.97 -12.73
N ASP A 924 -21.30 8.66 -13.94
CA ASP A 924 -20.48 8.84 -15.16
C ASP A 924 -20.11 10.33 -15.37
N LYS A 925 -21.09 11.23 -15.18
CA LYS A 925 -21.01 12.67 -15.50
C LYS A 925 -21.59 13.63 -14.44
N ASP A 926 -22.11 13.08 -13.35
CA ASP A 926 -22.81 13.82 -12.30
C ASP A 926 -22.60 13.18 -10.94
N PHE A 927 -23.15 13.79 -9.90
CA PHE A 927 -23.23 13.24 -8.55
C PHE A 927 -24.68 12.99 -8.19
N VAL A 928 -24.93 11.94 -7.43
CA VAL A 928 -26.27 11.56 -6.98
C VAL A 928 -26.28 11.41 -5.47
N LEU A 929 -27.29 12.00 -4.84
CA LEU A 929 -27.58 11.82 -3.42
C LEU A 929 -28.87 11.01 -3.29
N TYR A 930 -28.81 9.92 -2.55
CA TYR A 930 -29.98 9.12 -2.19
C TYR A 930 -30.25 9.23 -0.69
N ARG A 931 -31.52 9.28 -0.32
CA ARG A 931 -32.00 9.05 1.05
C ARG A 931 -32.42 7.59 1.20
N PHE A 932 -32.10 6.99 2.34
CA PHE A 932 -32.46 5.60 2.65
C PHE A 932 -33.07 5.40 4.04
N THR A 933 -33.28 6.47 4.80
CA THR A 933 -34.09 6.44 6.04
C THR A 933 -35.16 7.51 5.99
N ASP A 934 -36.31 7.25 6.59
CA ASP A 934 -37.33 8.27 6.84
C ASP A 934 -36.97 9.09 8.11
N ASP A 935 -37.50 10.33 8.22
CA ASP A 935 -37.18 11.29 9.29
C ASP A 935 -37.92 11.05 10.61
#